data_AF-A0A1M3K107-F1
#
_entry.id   AF-A0A1M3K107-F1
#
_cell.length_a   1.000
_cell.length_b   1.000
_cell.length_c   1.000
_cell.angle_alpha   90.00
_cell.angle_beta   90.00
_cell.angle_gamma   90.00
#
_symmetry.space_group_name_H-M   'P 1'
#
loop_
_entity.id
_entity.type
_entity.pdbx_description
1 polymer ?
#
loop_
_entity_poly.entity_id
_entity_poly.type
_entity_poly.pdbx_seq_one_letter_code
_entity_poly.pdbx_strand_id
1 'polypeptide(L)'
;MVALQGSGSADAPFVKIYLNSLTCGNINVAYKVRDIDGTTDNAIQPVALHYRAGGIGDYTNVPAAFIADATTGPSLATLETNVNVTLPAEANNQAVLELRIMTTNAVGSDEWVGIDDINISATCGDFVTDPKINEFSASTIGTDYEYVEIYGDPGTDYSAYKILEIEGDHTQSPGTIKEVISVGTTDSSGFWFMNLSTGSLDNNSLTLLLVKDFSGAYGDDLDTDDDGTLDSTPWASIADSVAVDDGDAGDLFYGGPILGPNYDGISTLAPGGASRIPDGADSESTSDWVRNDFDLAGIAGYTGTAVFGEAYNTPGASNEVYQEVCGDPYTPIYTIQGSGLASAFDGDEVATEGIVVADLQTGLRGINIQDMTGDGNPATSDGIFVYLPTPDVNVGDHVRVRGTVAEFNSLTEITSVSQVLVCNTGLSVAATGLSLPVTAVDDFEKYEGMLVTFPQDLVISEYFNFDQFGEIVLTSTRHMTPTALYDPGSSEQQQAAQDYLLDKIILDDGRSASNPDLAIHPNGSTFDMTNLFRGGDLVTNVTGVIDYSFGSYRIQPTQGADYTSANPRETLPPMLGGQIEVASFNVLNYFTTIDNSGSICGPLANQGCRGADTAEEFTRQRNKIIAAISTMDAEVIGLMEIENNATDNAVIDLVAGLNAFNGAGTYDYINTGVIGTDAIKVAMIYKPAAVNLVGSHAILDTSVDPRFLDNFNRPALAQSFQDPRSGNIFTVAVNHLKSKGSACTDDPDLGDGAGNCNLTRTDAAKALVDWLADDPTGAGSENNLIIGDLNSYDKEDPIDAILAGPDDTAATDDDYTDLIFKYQGDFAYSYVFDGQMGYLDHALGNTGMQAFVTGVDIWHINADEPDLIDYDMTYKKDAQDLLYAPDPFRSSDHDPVIVALVFPYFYYFPIISK
;
A
#
# COMPACT_ATOMS: atom_id res chain seq x y z
N MET A 1 -37.41 9.71 -26.17
CA MET A 1 -37.60 8.37 -26.76
C MET A 1 -37.23 7.26 -25.77
N VAL A 2 -38.09 6.25 -25.62
CA VAL A 2 -37.86 5.01 -24.83
C VAL A 2 -37.88 3.83 -25.79
N ALA A 3 -36.79 3.06 -25.87
CA ALA A 3 -36.71 1.87 -26.72
C ALA A 3 -37.36 0.65 -26.01
N LEU A 4 -38.15 -0.12 -26.74
CA LEU A 4 -38.76 -1.37 -26.30
C LEU A 4 -38.34 -2.50 -27.25
N GLN A 5 -37.89 -3.61 -26.68
CA GLN A 5 -37.55 -4.84 -27.39
C GLN A 5 -38.18 -6.01 -26.64
N GLY A 6 -39.17 -6.66 -27.26
CA GLY A 6 -39.67 -7.94 -26.75
C GLY A 6 -38.64 -9.02 -27.02
N SER A 7 -38.38 -9.89 -26.03
CA SER A 7 -37.46 -11.02 -26.16
C SER A 7 -37.99 -12.22 -25.38
N GLY A 8 -37.35 -13.40 -25.53
CA GLY A 8 -37.78 -14.62 -24.84
C GLY A 8 -37.69 -14.59 -23.30
N SER A 9 -37.03 -13.59 -22.70
CA SER A 9 -36.99 -13.36 -21.25
C SER A 9 -37.88 -12.21 -20.79
N ALA A 10 -38.27 -11.32 -21.70
CA ALA A 10 -39.17 -10.20 -21.48
C ALA A 10 -40.19 -10.15 -22.63
N ASP A 11 -41.17 -11.05 -22.59
CA ASP A 11 -42.08 -11.28 -23.72
C ASP A 11 -43.02 -10.10 -24.03
N ALA A 12 -43.14 -9.13 -23.11
CA ALA A 12 -44.11 -8.04 -23.20
C ALA A 12 -43.62 -6.76 -22.48
N PRO A 13 -42.54 -6.13 -22.93
CA PRO A 13 -42.03 -4.90 -22.30
C PRO A 13 -43.00 -3.74 -22.56
N PHE A 14 -43.03 -2.80 -21.62
CA PHE A 14 -43.94 -1.66 -21.69
C PHE A 14 -43.39 -0.42 -21.00
N VAL A 15 -43.82 0.74 -21.48
CA VAL A 15 -43.75 2.00 -20.76
C VAL A 15 -45.02 2.15 -19.95
N LYS A 16 -44.93 2.30 -18.63
CA LYS A 16 -46.07 2.54 -17.75
C LYS A 16 -46.09 3.99 -17.29
N ILE A 17 -47.26 4.61 -17.35
CA ILE A 17 -47.47 6.00 -16.96
C ILE A 17 -48.58 6.02 -15.90
N TYR A 18 -48.31 6.67 -14.77
CA TYR A 18 -49.31 6.91 -13.74
C TYR A 18 -49.84 8.34 -13.90
N LEU A 19 -51.15 8.48 -13.87
CA LEU A 19 -51.85 9.75 -13.97
C LEU A 19 -52.86 9.84 -12.83
N ASN A 20 -53.07 11.05 -12.33
CA ASN A 20 -54.28 11.41 -11.62
C ASN A 20 -55.17 12.16 -12.59
N SER A 21 -56.35 11.63 -12.90
CA SER A 21 -57.32 12.25 -13.80
C SER A 21 -58.56 12.78 -13.08
N LEU A 22 -58.52 12.95 -11.75
CA LEU A 22 -59.56 13.67 -11.01
C LEU A 22 -59.81 15.02 -11.65
N THR A 23 -61.08 15.43 -11.72
CA THR A 23 -61.58 16.64 -12.39
C THR A 23 -61.29 16.73 -13.90
N CYS A 24 -60.54 15.78 -14.47
CA CYS A 24 -60.18 15.72 -15.88
C CYS A 24 -61.09 14.79 -16.67
N GLY A 25 -61.47 15.25 -17.86
CA GLY A 25 -62.17 14.47 -18.89
C GLY A 25 -61.51 14.62 -20.26
N ASN A 26 -61.94 13.82 -21.24
CA ASN A 26 -61.40 13.84 -22.61
C ASN A 26 -59.89 13.58 -22.68
N ILE A 27 -59.38 12.64 -21.87
CA ILE A 27 -57.94 12.33 -21.82
C ILE A 27 -57.50 11.81 -23.19
N ASN A 28 -56.70 12.59 -23.89
CA ASN A 28 -56.12 12.28 -25.18
C ASN A 28 -54.66 11.89 -25.01
N VAL A 29 -54.31 10.70 -25.50
CA VAL A 29 -52.97 10.14 -25.47
C VAL A 29 -52.44 10.16 -26.90
N ALA A 30 -51.40 10.96 -27.11
CA ALA A 30 -50.67 11.03 -28.36
C ALA A 30 -49.22 10.63 -28.15
N TYR A 31 -48.64 9.88 -29.08
CA TYR A 31 -47.22 9.52 -29.08
C TYR A 31 -46.82 9.03 -30.48
N LYS A 32 -45.52 8.93 -30.69
CA LYS A 32 -44.93 8.34 -31.88
C LYS A 32 -44.36 6.99 -31.57
N VAL A 33 -44.58 6.05 -32.48
CA VAL A 33 -43.86 4.78 -32.52
C VAL A 33 -42.91 4.83 -33.69
N ARG A 34 -41.62 4.80 -33.38
CA ARG A 34 -40.53 4.84 -34.36
C ARG A 34 -39.93 3.45 -34.49
N ASP A 35 -39.80 3.01 -35.72
CA ASP A 35 -38.93 1.93 -36.08
C ASP A 35 -37.48 2.37 -35.88
N ILE A 36 -36.77 1.71 -34.97
CA ILE A 36 -35.37 1.96 -34.68
C ILE A 36 -34.50 0.73 -34.98
N ASP A 37 -35.07 -0.29 -35.61
CA ASP A 37 -34.37 -1.51 -35.95
C ASP A 37 -33.63 -1.34 -37.28
N GLY A 38 -32.34 -1.02 -37.20
CA GLY A 38 -31.48 -0.90 -38.38
C GLY A 38 -30.92 -2.23 -38.90
N THR A 39 -31.30 -3.37 -38.32
CA THR A 39 -30.67 -4.66 -38.61
C THR A 39 -31.18 -5.30 -39.91
N THR A 40 -30.63 -6.43 -40.31
CA THR A 40 -31.09 -7.18 -41.50
C THR A 40 -32.33 -8.01 -41.24
N ASP A 41 -32.78 -8.07 -40.00
CA ASP A 41 -33.96 -8.83 -39.61
C ASP A 41 -35.20 -7.94 -39.77
N ASN A 42 -36.35 -8.55 -40.04
CA ASN A 42 -37.63 -7.85 -40.13
C ASN A 42 -38.76 -8.83 -39.81
N ALA A 43 -39.28 -8.75 -38.59
CA ALA A 43 -40.43 -9.47 -38.09
C ALA A 43 -41.58 -8.50 -37.75
N ILE A 44 -42.79 -9.05 -37.56
CA ILE A 44 -43.95 -8.23 -37.22
C ILE A 44 -43.85 -7.82 -35.75
N GLN A 45 -43.76 -6.51 -35.48
CA GLN A 45 -43.66 -5.96 -34.13
C GLN A 45 -44.92 -5.17 -33.75
N PRO A 46 -45.91 -5.78 -33.09
CA PRO A 46 -47.15 -5.09 -32.75
C PRO A 46 -46.98 -4.16 -31.54
N VAL A 47 -47.63 -3.00 -31.54
CA VAL A 47 -47.63 -2.06 -30.40
C VAL A 47 -49.07 -1.73 -30.00
N ALA A 48 -49.37 -1.72 -28.71
CA ALA A 48 -50.70 -1.44 -28.17
C ALA A 48 -50.65 -0.43 -27.02
N LEU A 49 -51.66 0.45 -26.93
CA LEU A 49 -51.96 1.23 -25.74
C LEU A 49 -53.05 0.54 -24.93
N HIS A 50 -52.80 0.39 -23.64
CA HIS A 50 -53.79 -0.08 -22.67
C HIS A 50 -53.98 0.96 -21.56
N TYR A 51 -55.14 0.93 -20.90
CA TYR A 51 -55.41 1.74 -19.71
C TYR A 51 -56.01 0.90 -18.57
N ARG A 52 -55.85 1.37 -17.33
CA ARG A 52 -56.45 0.78 -16.13
C ARG A 52 -56.88 1.89 -15.17
N ALA A 53 -58.19 1.97 -14.92
CA ALA A 53 -58.76 2.91 -13.97
C ALA A 53 -58.73 2.32 -12.54
N GLY A 54 -58.38 3.13 -11.55
CA GLY A 54 -58.37 2.78 -10.12
C GLY A 54 -57.15 1.97 -9.65
N GLY A 55 -56.12 1.77 -10.50
CA GLY A 55 -54.85 1.11 -10.13
C GLY A 55 -54.91 -0.40 -9.86
N ILE A 56 -56.10 -1.01 -9.80
CA ILE A 56 -56.31 -2.44 -9.46
C ILE A 56 -57.07 -3.14 -10.58
N GLY A 57 -56.74 -4.42 -10.85
CA GLY A 57 -57.42 -5.25 -11.85
C GLY A 57 -56.70 -5.34 -13.20
N ASP A 58 -57.39 -5.85 -14.23
CA ASP A 58 -56.82 -6.06 -15.56
C ASP A 58 -56.76 -4.75 -16.38
N TYR A 59 -55.76 -4.64 -17.25
CA TYR A 59 -55.68 -3.56 -18.23
C TYR A 59 -56.71 -3.75 -19.34
N THR A 60 -57.36 -2.66 -19.74
CA THR A 60 -58.29 -2.61 -20.87
C THR A 60 -57.56 -2.12 -22.13
N ASN A 61 -57.77 -2.82 -23.25
CA ASN A 61 -57.18 -2.44 -24.52
C ASN A 61 -57.82 -1.16 -25.11
N VAL A 62 -57.01 -0.33 -25.79
CA VAL A 62 -57.48 0.82 -26.58
C VAL A 62 -57.33 0.47 -28.07
N PRO A 63 -58.36 -0.11 -28.73
CA PRO A 63 -58.20 -0.69 -30.06
C PRO A 63 -57.76 0.30 -31.14
N ALA A 64 -58.12 1.58 -30.99
CA ALA A 64 -57.74 2.64 -31.94
C ALA A 64 -56.25 3.02 -31.89
N ALA A 65 -55.51 2.54 -30.88
CA ALA A 65 -54.08 2.76 -30.72
C ALA A 65 -53.24 1.48 -30.98
N PHE A 66 -53.86 0.45 -31.57
CA PHE A 66 -53.15 -0.76 -31.95
C PHE A 66 -52.45 -0.58 -33.30
N ILE A 67 -51.15 -0.85 -33.33
CA ILE A 67 -50.32 -0.91 -34.51
C ILE A 67 -50.00 -2.38 -34.74
N ALA A 68 -50.42 -2.92 -35.88
CA ALA A 68 -50.22 -4.34 -36.19
C ALA A 68 -48.76 -4.69 -36.43
N ASP A 69 -48.01 -3.76 -37.02
CA ASP A 69 -46.58 -3.87 -37.27
C ASP A 69 -45.95 -2.48 -37.23
N ALA A 70 -45.01 -2.27 -36.31
CA ALA A 70 -44.39 -0.98 -36.04
C ALA A 70 -42.98 -0.84 -36.64
N THR A 71 -42.43 -1.89 -37.24
CA THR A 71 -41.13 -1.89 -37.91
C THR A 71 -41.26 -2.17 -39.41
N THR A 72 -40.24 -1.80 -40.18
CA THR A 72 -40.15 -2.03 -41.63
C THR A 72 -38.72 -2.34 -42.02
N GLY A 73 -38.52 -3.13 -43.06
CA GLY A 73 -37.17 -3.59 -43.35
C GLY A 73 -37.14 -4.75 -44.35
N PRO A 74 -35.97 -5.38 -44.54
CA PRO A 74 -34.78 -5.30 -43.69
C PRO A 74 -33.94 -4.01 -43.85
N SER A 75 -33.20 -3.65 -42.80
CA SER A 75 -32.21 -2.55 -42.73
C SER A 75 -32.76 -1.15 -42.98
N LEU A 76 -34.02 -0.94 -42.58
CA LEU A 76 -34.68 0.36 -42.59
C LEU A 76 -35.07 0.68 -41.15
N ALA A 77 -34.74 1.86 -40.65
CA ALA A 77 -35.19 2.36 -39.34
C ALA A 77 -35.91 3.69 -39.58
N THR A 78 -36.96 3.63 -40.39
CA THR A 78 -37.56 4.85 -40.99
C THR A 78 -39.06 4.97 -40.80
N LEU A 79 -39.76 3.90 -40.41
CA LEU A 79 -41.19 3.96 -40.17
C LEU A 79 -41.47 4.76 -38.89
N GLU A 80 -42.38 5.72 -39.00
CA GLU A 80 -42.92 6.45 -37.87
C GLU A 80 -44.45 6.38 -37.95
N THR A 81 -45.07 5.86 -36.89
CA THR A 81 -46.53 5.79 -36.77
C THR A 81 -46.99 6.66 -35.61
N ASN A 82 -47.86 7.62 -35.91
CA ASN A 82 -48.44 8.51 -34.91
C ASN A 82 -49.70 7.89 -34.32
N VAL A 83 -49.72 7.72 -33.01
CA VAL A 83 -50.92 7.40 -32.25
C VAL A 83 -51.48 8.70 -31.68
N ASN A 84 -52.79 8.90 -31.84
CA ASN A 84 -53.52 9.97 -31.20
C ASN A 84 -54.93 9.47 -30.92
N VAL A 85 -55.21 9.16 -29.66
CA VAL A 85 -56.47 8.55 -29.25
C VAL A 85 -57.02 9.20 -27.98
N THR A 86 -58.32 9.47 -27.96
CA THR A 86 -59.01 9.83 -26.73
C THR A 86 -59.44 8.56 -26.00
N LEU A 87 -59.06 8.44 -24.73
CA LEU A 87 -59.40 7.32 -23.88
C LEU A 87 -60.92 7.26 -23.62
N PRO A 88 -61.46 6.07 -23.32
CA PRO A 88 -62.85 5.90 -22.91
C PRO A 88 -63.22 6.70 -21.66
N ALA A 89 -64.51 6.97 -21.48
CA ALA A 89 -65.02 7.83 -20.41
C ALA A 89 -64.69 7.29 -19.00
N GLU A 90 -64.47 5.98 -18.87
CA GLU A 90 -64.05 5.30 -17.63
C GLU A 90 -62.65 5.72 -17.16
N ALA A 91 -61.81 6.26 -18.05
CA ALA A 91 -60.51 6.81 -17.70
C ALA A 91 -60.61 8.22 -17.08
N ASN A 92 -61.74 8.90 -17.24
CA ASN A 92 -61.95 10.23 -16.69
C ASN A 92 -62.21 10.17 -15.17
N ASN A 93 -61.83 11.23 -14.46
CA ASN A 93 -62.10 11.42 -13.04
C ASN A 93 -61.63 10.26 -12.14
N GLN A 94 -60.41 9.78 -12.35
CA GLN A 94 -59.80 8.69 -11.58
C GLN A 94 -58.62 9.21 -10.74
N ALA A 95 -58.62 8.95 -9.44
CA ALA A 95 -57.48 9.29 -8.56
C ALA A 95 -56.19 8.57 -8.98
N VAL A 96 -56.32 7.37 -9.55
CA VAL A 96 -55.23 6.61 -10.15
C VAL A 96 -55.69 6.09 -11.50
N LEU A 97 -55.11 6.60 -12.57
CA LEU A 97 -55.23 6.10 -13.92
C LEU A 97 -53.85 5.63 -14.39
N GLU A 98 -53.75 4.38 -14.80
CA GLU A 98 -52.52 3.86 -15.36
C GLU A 98 -52.66 3.66 -16.86
N LEU A 99 -51.66 4.09 -17.60
CA LEU A 99 -51.51 3.77 -19.02
C LEU A 99 -50.31 2.85 -19.18
N ARG A 100 -50.37 1.97 -20.17
CA ARG A 100 -49.17 1.31 -20.66
C ARG A 100 -49.13 1.24 -22.17
N ILE A 101 -48.01 1.62 -22.75
CA ILE A 101 -47.69 1.42 -24.17
C ILE A 101 -46.78 0.21 -24.19
N MET A 102 -47.21 -0.85 -24.86
CA MET A 102 -46.53 -2.13 -24.80
C MET A 102 -46.36 -2.74 -26.17
N THR A 103 -45.36 -3.60 -26.28
CA THR A 103 -45.15 -4.46 -27.43
C THR A 103 -45.03 -5.90 -26.97
N THR A 104 -44.91 -6.85 -27.89
CA THR A 104 -44.68 -8.25 -27.58
C THR A 104 -43.41 -8.73 -28.25
N ASN A 105 -42.88 -9.86 -27.82
CA ASN A 105 -41.82 -10.54 -28.56
C ASN A 105 -42.27 -10.82 -30.01
N ALA A 106 -41.47 -10.39 -30.99
CA ALA A 106 -41.72 -10.67 -32.39
C ALA A 106 -41.50 -12.16 -32.69
N VAL A 107 -42.28 -12.69 -33.63
CA VAL A 107 -42.16 -14.11 -33.99
C VAL A 107 -40.96 -14.31 -34.91
N GLY A 108 -39.92 -14.95 -34.39
CA GLY A 108 -38.78 -15.44 -35.17
C GLY A 108 -37.47 -14.69 -34.89
N SER A 109 -37.53 -13.36 -34.84
CA SER A 109 -36.42 -12.46 -34.49
C SER A 109 -36.97 -11.28 -33.67
N ASP A 110 -36.18 -10.78 -32.73
CA ASP A 110 -36.54 -9.61 -31.91
C ASP A 110 -36.47 -8.33 -32.75
N GLU A 111 -37.42 -7.41 -32.57
CA GLU A 111 -37.47 -6.10 -33.24
C GLU A 111 -37.43 -4.95 -32.23
N TRP A 112 -36.88 -3.81 -32.64
CA TRP A 112 -36.72 -2.63 -31.78
C TRP A 112 -37.65 -1.49 -32.19
N VAL A 113 -38.47 -1.02 -31.24
CA VAL A 113 -39.35 0.13 -31.43
C VAL A 113 -39.09 1.21 -30.38
N GLY A 114 -39.02 2.47 -30.81
CA GLY A 114 -38.93 3.64 -29.94
C GLY A 114 -40.30 4.27 -29.70
N ILE A 115 -40.66 4.51 -28.44
CA ILE A 115 -41.80 5.34 -28.06
C ILE A 115 -41.30 6.75 -27.79
N ASP A 116 -41.84 7.73 -28.51
CA ASP A 116 -41.33 9.10 -28.50
C ASP A 116 -42.46 10.13 -28.54
N ASP A 117 -42.14 11.39 -28.24
CA ASP A 117 -43.09 12.52 -28.29
C ASP A 117 -44.42 12.23 -27.56
N ILE A 118 -44.36 11.59 -26.37
CA ILE A 118 -45.56 11.30 -25.58
C ILE A 118 -46.17 12.61 -25.09
N ASN A 119 -47.41 12.86 -25.50
CA ASN A 119 -48.20 14.00 -25.10
C ASN A 119 -49.57 13.50 -24.61
N ILE A 120 -49.85 13.73 -23.32
CA ILE A 120 -51.13 13.40 -22.72
C ILE A 120 -51.81 14.73 -22.39
N SER A 121 -52.97 14.96 -22.98
CA SER A 121 -53.75 16.18 -22.76
C SER A 121 -55.14 15.81 -22.26
N ALA A 122 -55.76 16.69 -21.48
CA ALA A 122 -57.11 16.50 -21.00
C ALA A 122 -57.82 17.85 -20.85
N THR A 123 -59.14 17.82 -20.71
CA THR A 123 -59.92 18.96 -20.23
C THR A 123 -60.11 18.81 -18.73
N CYS A 124 -59.32 19.52 -17.93
CA CYS A 124 -59.39 19.46 -16.47
C CYS A 124 -60.16 20.64 -15.88
N GLY A 125 -60.86 20.40 -14.76
CA GLY A 125 -61.19 21.46 -13.82
C GLY A 125 -59.98 21.78 -12.94
N ASP A 126 -59.93 22.98 -12.36
CA ASP A 126 -58.80 23.44 -11.55
C ASP A 126 -58.53 22.47 -10.39
N PHE A 127 -57.34 21.83 -10.39
CA PHE A 127 -56.81 21.06 -9.28
C PHE A 127 -55.65 21.88 -8.72
N VAL A 128 -55.76 22.27 -7.46
CA VAL A 128 -54.73 22.99 -6.71
C VAL A 128 -54.09 21.96 -5.79
N THR A 129 -52.79 21.69 -5.96
CA THR A 129 -52.02 20.83 -5.04
C THR A 129 -51.93 21.48 -3.67
N ASP A 130 -51.95 20.71 -2.58
CA ASP A 130 -51.72 21.28 -1.25
C ASP A 130 -50.28 21.86 -1.19
N PRO A 131 -50.09 23.08 -0.66
CA PRO A 131 -48.76 23.66 -0.54
C PRO A 131 -47.97 22.95 0.56
N LYS A 132 -46.64 23.09 0.51
CA LYS A 132 -45.69 22.56 1.51
C LYS A 132 -44.92 23.68 2.17
N ILE A 133 -44.62 23.56 3.46
CA ILE A 133 -43.70 24.47 4.16
C ILE A 133 -42.33 24.23 3.54
N ASN A 134 -41.77 25.26 2.91
CA ASN A 134 -40.54 25.14 2.12
C ASN A 134 -39.31 25.63 2.87
N GLU A 135 -39.46 26.70 3.65
CA GLU A 135 -38.36 27.31 4.38
C GLU A 135 -38.94 28.07 5.58
N PHE A 136 -38.22 28.10 6.69
CA PHE A 136 -38.54 28.96 7.83
C PHE A 136 -37.28 29.42 8.55
N SER A 137 -37.39 30.56 9.23
CA SER A 137 -36.37 31.08 10.13
C SER A 137 -37.06 31.67 11.36
N ALA A 138 -36.72 31.14 12.53
CA ALA A 138 -37.23 31.54 13.84
C ALA A 138 -36.12 32.22 14.66
N SER A 139 -34.92 31.65 14.70
CA SER A 139 -33.79 32.17 15.49
C SER A 139 -32.51 32.34 14.66
N THR A 140 -31.84 33.47 14.80
CA THR A 140 -30.62 33.82 14.05
C THR A 140 -29.66 34.65 14.90
N ILE A 141 -28.44 34.92 14.40
CA ILE A 141 -27.47 35.70 15.17
C ILE A 141 -27.97 37.13 15.47
N GLY A 142 -27.94 37.50 16.74
CA GLY A 142 -28.25 38.86 17.18
C GLY A 142 -29.75 39.13 17.26
N THR A 143 -30.28 39.94 16.32
CA THR A 143 -31.72 40.24 16.26
C THR A 143 -32.34 39.33 15.21
N ASP A 144 -33.35 38.56 15.59
CA ASP A 144 -33.93 37.54 14.73
C ASP A 144 -34.50 38.10 13.41
N TYR A 145 -34.13 37.46 12.29
CA TYR A 145 -34.70 37.68 10.97
C TYR A 145 -35.71 36.57 10.67
N GLU A 146 -36.96 36.78 11.05
CA GLU A 146 -37.98 35.74 11.02
C GLU A 146 -38.80 35.75 9.73
N TYR A 147 -39.05 34.56 9.18
CA TYR A 147 -39.94 34.37 8.05
C TYR A 147 -40.43 32.93 7.95
N VAL A 148 -41.51 32.75 7.19
CA VAL A 148 -41.98 31.44 6.73
C VAL A 148 -42.24 31.48 5.23
N GLU A 149 -42.00 30.36 4.57
CA GLU A 149 -42.20 30.16 3.15
C GLU A 149 -42.96 28.86 2.89
N ILE A 150 -43.83 28.89 1.87
CA ILE A 150 -44.43 27.70 1.28
C ILE A 150 -44.11 27.60 -0.20
N TYR A 151 -44.06 26.36 -0.68
CA TYR A 151 -43.96 26.03 -2.09
C TYR A 151 -45.23 25.32 -2.55
N GLY A 152 -45.78 25.76 -3.68
CA GLY A 152 -47.01 25.22 -4.25
C GLY A 152 -47.13 25.50 -5.75
N ASP A 153 -48.30 25.26 -6.32
CA ASP A 153 -48.54 25.48 -7.74
C ASP A 153 -48.32 26.96 -8.11
N PRO A 154 -47.58 27.29 -9.20
CA PRO A 154 -47.29 28.67 -9.58
C PRO A 154 -48.52 29.55 -9.79
N GLY A 155 -48.51 30.77 -9.23
CA GLY A 155 -49.58 31.76 -9.38
C GLY A 155 -50.91 31.39 -8.70
N THR A 156 -50.88 30.46 -7.75
CA THR A 156 -52.08 29.85 -7.16
C THR A 156 -52.44 30.50 -5.83
N ASP A 157 -53.73 30.75 -5.62
CA ASP A 157 -54.26 31.35 -4.39
C ASP A 157 -54.44 30.28 -3.31
N TYR A 158 -53.63 30.35 -2.26
CA TYR A 158 -53.67 29.50 -1.09
C TYR A 158 -54.27 30.19 0.14
N SER A 159 -55.10 31.23 -0.04
CA SER A 159 -55.74 31.96 1.07
C SER A 159 -56.62 31.13 2.02
N ALA A 160 -57.00 29.92 1.61
CA ALA A 160 -57.67 28.93 2.47
C ALA A 160 -56.73 28.28 3.50
N TYR A 161 -55.41 28.42 3.36
CA TYR A 161 -54.41 27.83 4.24
C TYR A 161 -53.87 28.85 5.24
N LYS A 162 -53.49 28.35 6.42
CA LYS A 162 -52.78 29.07 7.48
C LYS A 162 -51.57 28.26 7.90
N ILE A 163 -50.47 28.94 8.23
CA ILE A 163 -49.39 28.34 9.02
C ILE A 163 -49.68 28.71 10.47
N LEU A 164 -49.77 27.69 11.32
CA LEU A 164 -49.88 27.84 12.76
C LEU A 164 -48.52 27.51 13.36
N GLU A 165 -48.08 28.31 14.32
CA GLU A 165 -47.04 27.89 15.23
C GLU A 165 -47.70 27.38 16.51
N ILE A 166 -47.39 26.15 16.89
CA ILE A 166 -47.85 25.51 18.11
C ILE A 166 -46.65 25.42 19.06
N GLU A 167 -46.82 25.93 20.28
CA GLU A 167 -45.83 25.81 21.34
C GLU A 167 -45.53 24.34 21.64
N GLY A 168 -44.24 23.99 21.68
CA GLY A 168 -43.75 22.66 22.00
C GLY A 168 -43.00 22.58 23.33
N ASP A 169 -42.53 23.71 23.87
CA ASP A 169 -41.79 23.76 25.13
C ASP A 169 -42.70 23.39 26.31
N HIS A 170 -42.35 22.31 26.99
CA HIS A 170 -43.14 21.76 28.09
C HIS A 170 -43.25 22.70 29.30
N THR A 171 -42.42 23.75 29.35
CA THR A 171 -42.45 24.77 30.39
C THR A 171 -43.32 25.97 30.04
N GLN A 172 -43.82 26.07 28.80
CA GLN A 172 -44.47 27.27 28.25
C GLN A 172 -45.88 27.06 27.68
N SER A 173 -46.66 26.13 28.25
CA SER A 173 -48.04 25.80 27.82
C SER A 173 -48.06 25.17 26.42
N PRO A 174 -47.52 23.94 26.28
CA PRO A 174 -47.48 23.23 25.00
C PRO A 174 -48.90 23.03 24.43
N GLY A 175 -49.00 22.91 23.11
CA GLY A 175 -50.30 22.78 22.43
C GLY A 175 -51.02 24.10 22.18
N THR A 176 -50.52 25.22 22.73
CA THR A 176 -51.09 26.56 22.50
C THR A 176 -50.64 27.13 21.16
N ILE A 177 -51.57 27.71 20.40
CA ILE A 177 -51.26 28.44 19.16
C ILE A 177 -50.56 29.77 19.49
N LYS A 178 -49.32 29.92 19.04
CA LYS A 178 -48.46 31.10 19.24
C LYS A 178 -48.40 32.06 18.07
N GLU A 179 -48.69 31.61 16.86
CA GLU A 179 -48.78 32.50 15.70
C GLU A 179 -49.77 31.96 14.65
N VAL A 180 -50.42 32.85 13.89
CA VAL A 180 -51.42 32.48 12.87
C VAL A 180 -51.15 33.26 11.59
N ILE A 181 -50.43 32.63 10.67
CA ILE A 181 -49.92 33.28 9.46
C ILE A 181 -50.83 32.95 8.29
N SER A 182 -51.28 33.98 7.57
CA SER A 182 -52.16 33.81 6.41
C SER A 182 -51.35 33.55 5.14
N VAL A 183 -51.55 32.38 4.53
CA VAL A 183 -50.92 32.05 3.25
C VAL A 183 -51.61 32.80 2.11
N GLY A 184 -50.83 33.29 1.15
CA GLY A 184 -51.31 34.11 0.04
C GLY A 184 -51.26 33.41 -1.30
N THR A 185 -51.04 34.19 -2.36
CA THR A 185 -50.83 33.67 -3.71
C THR A 185 -49.34 33.44 -3.94
N THR A 186 -48.97 32.25 -4.41
CA THR A 186 -47.61 31.95 -4.86
C THR A 186 -47.23 32.77 -6.08
N ASP A 187 -45.94 33.01 -6.25
CA ASP A 187 -45.40 33.68 -7.43
C ASP A 187 -45.37 32.75 -8.67
N SER A 188 -44.77 33.22 -9.77
CA SER A 188 -44.67 32.42 -11.00
C SER A 188 -43.74 31.21 -10.91
N SER A 189 -42.95 31.11 -9.84
CA SER A 189 -42.02 30.03 -9.57
C SER A 189 -42.57 29.05 -8.52
N GLY A 190 -43.69 29.38 -7.87
CA GLY A 190 -44.34 28.53 -6.86
C GLY A 190 -44.09 28.96 -5.42
N PHE A 191 -43.32 30.03 -5.18
CA PHE A 191 -42.97 30.48 -3.84
C PHE A 191 -43.97 31.48 -3.29
N TRP A 192 -44.32 31.35 -2.02
CA TRP A 192 -44.91 32.42 -1.24
C TRP A 192 -44.18 32.50 0.09
N PHE A 193 -43.73 33.69 0.48
CA PHE A 193 -43.12 33.90 1.79
C PHE A 193 -43.66 35.15 2.47
N MET A 194 -43.50 35.20 3.79
CA MET A 194 -43.81 36.36 4.61
C MET A 194 -42.68 36.64 5.60
N ASN A 195 -42.09 37.82 5.51
CA ASN A 195 -41.25 38.34 6.59
C ASN A 195 -42.11 38.67 7.81
N LEU A 196 -41.68 38.21 8.97
CA LEU A 196 -42.34 38.40 10.25
C LEU A 196 -41.64 39.49 11.06
N SER A 197 -42.33 39.99 12.09
CA SER A 197 -41.69 40.89 13.06
C SER A 197 -40.87 40.06 14.03
N THR A 198 -39.70 40.54 14.45
CA THR A 198 -38.88 39.88 15.48
C THR A 198 -39.72 39.51 16.73
N GLY A 199 -39.56 38.27 17.19
CA GLY A 199 -40.30 37.61 18.26
C GLY A 199 -41.71 37.15 17.86
N SER A 200 -41.97 36.96 16.57
CA SER A 200 -43.20 36.35 16.05
C SER A 200 -43.16 34.83 16.14
N LEU A 201 -42.02 34.22 15.80
CA LEU A 201 -41.77 32.80 16.07
C LEU A 201 -41.02 32.63 17.38
N ASP A 202 -41.35 31.60 18.16
CA ASP A 202 -40.62 31.26 19.37
C ASP A 202 -39.25 30.64 19.01
N ASN A 203 -38.23 30.87 19.84
CA ASN A 203 -36.86 30.36 19.62
C ASN A 203 -36.60 29.00 20.29
N ASN A 204 -37.60 28.44 20.96
CA ASN A 204 -37.59 27.16 21.66
C ASN A 204 -38.28 26.07 20.80
N SER A 205 -38.57 24.92 21.39
CA SER A 205 -39.31 23.85 20.73
C SER A 205 -40.67 24.32 20.21
N LEU A 206 -40.88 24.20 18.89
CA LEU A 206 -42.11 24.65 18.21
C LEU A 206 -42.55 23.65 17.14
N THR A 207 -43.83 23.68 16.76
CA THR A 207 -44.35 22.97 15.58
C THR A 207 -45.04 23.94 14.63
N LEU A 208 -44.55 24.02 13.38
CA LEU A 208 -45.25 24.69 12.30
C LEU A 208 -46.25 23.71 11.64
N LEU A 209 -47.54 24.06 11.66
CA LEU A 209 -48.61 23.32 11.00
C LEU A 209 -49.22 24.14 9.86
N LEU A 210 -49.11 23.64 8.64
CA LEU A 210 -49.79 24.21 7.48
C LEU A 210 -51.17 23.56 7.36
N VAL A 211 -52.22 24.29 7.73
CA VAL A 211 -53.58 23.76 7.85
C VAL A 211 -54.54 24.44 6.88
N LYS A 212 -55.56 23.70 6.42
CA LYS A 212 -56.60 24.18 5.50
C LYS A 212 -57.91 24.47 6.24
N ASP A 213 -58.57 25.56 5.86
CA ASP A 213 -59.87 25.98 6.39
C ASP A 213 -59.87 26.15 7.93
N PHE A 214 -58.83 26.80 8.45
CA PHE A 214 -58.69 27.09 9.88
C PHE A 214 -59.82 27.99 10.41
N SER A 215 -60.32 27.64 11.60
CA SER A 215 -61.46 28.27 12.26
C SER A 215 -61.21 28.63 13.74
N GLY A 216 -60.01 28.35 14.26
CA GLY A 216 -59.58 28.71 15.62
C GLY A 216 -59.03 30.14 15.69
N ALA A 217 -58.30 30.43 16.77
CA ALA A 217 -57.66 31.71 17.03
C ALA A 217 -56.29 31.56 17.71
N TYR A 218 -55.47 32.62 17.60
CA TYR A 218 -54.26 32.78 18.42
C TYR A 218 -54.58 32.58 19.91
N GLY A 219 -53.73 31.82 20.60
CA GLY A 219 -53.86 31.50 22.03
C GLY A 219 -54.89 30.42 22.36
N ASP A 220 -55.52 29.79 21.35
CA ASP A 220 -56.28 28.56 21.58
C ASP A 220 -55.30 27.44 22.00
N ASP A 221 -55.64 26.75 23.08
CA ASP A 221 -54.94 25.57 23.56
C ASP A 221 -55.57 24.32 22.91
N LEU A 222 -54.78 23.60 22.12
CA LEU A 222 -55.21 22.48 21.30
C LEU A 222 -54.92 21.12 21.94
N ASP A 223 -54.10 21.05 22.99
CA ASP A 223 -53.70 19.85 23.73
C ASP A 223 -53.86 20.12 25.22
N THR A 224 -55.11 20.08 25.69
CA THR A 224 -55.47 20.64 27.00
C THR A 224 -55.05 19.79 28.19
N ASP A 225 -54.56 18.57 27.95
CA ASP A 225 -53.98 17.70 28.95
C ASP A 225 -52.47 17.48 28.81
N ASP A 226 -51.82 18.25 27.92
CA ASP A 226 -50.37 18.28 27.68
C ASP A 226 -49.80 16.86 27.43
N ASP A 227 -50.51 16.01 26.68
CA ASP A 227 -50.13 14.61 26.46
C ASP A 227 -49.39 14.35 25.13
N GLY A 228 -49.24 15.40 24.31
CA GLY A 228 -48.62 15.36 22.99
C GLY A 228 -49.61 15.02 21.86
N THR A 229 -50.91 14.90 22.17
CA THR A 229 -51.97 14.62 21.21
C THR A 229 -52.96 15.79 21.18
N LEU A 230 -53.21 16.34 19.98
CA LEU A 230 -54.20 17.41 19.85
C LEU A 230 -55.63 16.91 20.17
N ASP A 231 -56.25 17.50 21.19
CA ASP A 231 -57.65 17.36 21.58
C ASP A 231 -58.61 18.07 20.60
N SER A 232 -58.13 19.18 20.02
CA SER A 232 -58.92 20.08 19.18
C SER A 232 -58.17 20.41 17.89
N THR A 233 -58.80 20.13 16.75
CA THR A 233 -58.23 20.43 15.43
C THR A 233 -59.19 21.35 14.66
N PRO A 234 -59.17 22.67 14.90
CA PRO A 234 -60.11 23.61 14.28
C PRO A 234 -59.77 23.91 12.80
N TRP A 235 -59.42 22.90 12.02
CA TRP A 235 -59.12 22.92 10.59
C TRP A 235 -59.74 21.72 9.88
N ALA A 236 -59.83 21.77 8.55
CA ALA A 236 -60.33 20.66 7.75
C ALA A 236 -59.28 19.57 7.53
N SER A 237 -58.02 19.97 7.30
CA SER A 237 -56.90 19.06 7.07
C SER A 237 -55.57 19.74 7.36
N ILE A 238 -54.55 18.94 7.66
CA ILE A 238 -53.14 19.35 7.66
C ILE A 238 -52.59 19.06 6.28
N ALA A 239 -51.98 20.05 5.66
CA ALA A 239 -51.31 19.95 4.36
C ALA A 239 -49.83 19.61 4.52
N ASP A 240 -49.19 20.13 5.57
CA ASP A 240 -47.79 19.88 5.89
C ASP A 240 -47.48 20.24 7.35
N SER A 241 -46.37 19.72 7.88
CA SER A 241 -45.85 20.08 9.19
C SER A 241 -44.32 19.98 9.27
N VAL A 242 -43.73 20.70 10.21
CA VAL A 242 -42.34 20.51 10.65
C VAL A 242 -42.22 20.99 12.10
N ALA A 243 -41.42 20.31 12.90
CA ALA A 243 -41.17 20.69 14.29
C ALA A 243 -39.67 20.93 14.52
N VAL A 244 -39.35 21.82 15.45
CA VAL A 244 -38.00 22.04 15.97
C VAL A 244 -37.99 21.57 17.43
N ASP A 245 -36.98 20.79 17.78
CA ASP A 245 -36.71 20.32 19.14
C ASP A 245 -35.44 21.03 19.62
N ASP A 246 -35.53 21.87 20.65
CA ASP A 246 -34.38 22.58 21.20
C ASP A 246 -33.46 21.70 22.07
N GLY A 247 -33.90 20.47 22.37
CA GLY A 247 -33.19 19.47 23.16
C GLY A 247 -33.60 19.43 24.63
N ASP A 248 -34.55 20.26 25.09
CA ASP A 248 -35.01 20.22 26.46
C ASP A 248 -35.92 19.01 26.75
N ALA A 249 -35.71 18.44 27.94
CA ALA A 249 -36.37 17.20 28.31
C ALA A 249 -37.84 17.42 28.67
N GLY A 250 -38.76 16.88 27.87
CA GLY A 250 -40.20 16.89 28.14
C GLY A 250 -41.01 17.59 27.06
N ASP A 251 -40.35 18.22 26.09
CA ASP A 251 -41.00 18.94 24.99
C ASP A 251 -41.88 18.05 24.12
N LEU A 252 -42.93 18.66 23.58
CA LEU A 252 -43.99 18.03 22.82
C LEU A 252 -44.00 18.54 21.39
N PHE A 253 -44.40 17.68 20.45
CA PHE A 253 -44.40 18.00 19.02
C PHE A 253 -45.70 17.54 18.40
N TYR A 254 -46.29 18.40 17.57
CA TYR A 254 -47.65 18.21 17.05
C TYR A 254 -47.68 17.92 15.54
N GLY A 255 -46.53 17.52 14.99
CA GLY A 255 -46.28 17.20 13.60
C GLY A 255 -44.85 16.70 13.39
N GLY A 256 -44.55 16.19 12.20
CA GLY A 256 -43.21 15.75 11.81
C GLY A 256 -42.85 16.23 10.40
N PRO A 257 -41.57 16.16 10.01
CA PRO A 257 -40.43 15.64 10.77
C PRO A 257 -39.99 16.58 11.92
N ILE A 258 -39.25 16.04 12.90
CA ILE A 258 -38.72 16.78 14.06
C ILE A 258 -37.22 17.06 13.84
N LEU A 259 -36.85 18.34 13.78
CA LEU A 259 -35.50 18.82 13.58
C LEU A 259 -34.87 19.17 14.93
N GLY A 260 -34.20 18.20 15.55
CA GLY A 260 -33.53 18.36 16.84
C GLY A 260 -32.04 18.65 16.76
N PRO A 261 -31.33 18.71 17.91
CA PRO A 261 -29.88 18.85 17.92
C PRO A 261 -29.18 17.71 17.15
N ASN A 262 -28.17 18.03 16.35
CA ASN A 262 -27.42 17.09 15.49
C ASN A 262 -28.27 16.27 14.48
N TYR A 263 -29.49 16.67 14.13
CA TYR A 263 -30.29 15.93 13.14
C TYR A 263 -29.59 15.81 11.77
N ASP A 264 -28.75 16.80 11.47
CA ASP A 264 -27.92 16.97 10.26
C ASP A 264 -26.45 16.58 10.49
N GLY A 265 -26.06 16.24 11.72
CA GLY A 265 -24.68 15.95 12.11
C GLY A 265 -23.74 17.17 12.20
N ILE A 266 -24.26 18.40 12.05
CA ILE A 266 -23.45 19.62 11.95
C ILE A 266 -23.32 20.32 13.30
N SER A 267 -24.42 20.48 14.04
CA SER A 267 -24.46 21.29 15.26
C SER A 267 -25.18 20.61 16.41
N THR A 268 -24.58 20.69 17.60
CA THR A 268 -25.20 20.23 18.86
C THR A 268 -26.33 21.12 19.36
N LEU A 269 -26.70 22.16 18.60
CA LEU A 269 -27.84 23.03 18.87
C LEU A 269 -28.93 22.75 17.84
N ALA A 270 -30.18 22.99 18.21
CA ALA A 270 -31.31 22.92 17.29
C ALA A 270 -31.19 23.95 16.14
N PRO A 271 -31.81 23.70 14.97
CA PRO A 271 -31.83 24.67 13.89
C PRO A 271 -32.66 25.90 14.27
N GLY A 272 -32.09 27.08 14.09
CA GLY A 272 -32.84 28.33 14.16
C GLY A 272 -33.72 28.56 12.92
N GLY A 273 -33.45 27.84 11.83
CA GLY A 273 -34.23 27.79 10.61
C GLY A 273 -33.80 26.62 9.73
N ALA A 274 -34.63 26.23 8.78
CA ALA A 274 -34.33 25.15 7.85
C ALA A 274 -35.06 25.30 6.51
N SER A 275 -34.45 24.74 5.47
CA SER A 275 -34.89 24.74 4.08
C SER A 275 -35.17 23.32 3.60
N ARG A 276 -36.27 23.10 2.87
CA ARG A 276 -36.50 21.85 2.14
C ARG A 276 -35.68 21.83 0.85
N ILE A 277 -34.87 20.79 0.64
CA ILE A 277 -34.02 20.66 -0.54
C ILE A 277 -34.16 19.24 -1.14
N PRO A 278 -34.72 19.11 -2.36
CA PRO A 278 -35.21 20.16 -3.25
C PRO A 278 -36.54 20.80 -2.77
N ASP A 279 -36.88 21.97 -3.31
CA ASP A 279 -38.10 22.71 -2.94
C ASP A 279 -39.37 21.84 -3.02
N GLY A 280 -40.21 21.91 -1.99
CA GLY A 280 -41.46 21.16 -1.88
C GLY A 280 -41.30 19.64 -1.71
N ALA A 281 -40.09 19.11 -1.51
CA ALA A 281 -39.87 17.70 -1.23
C ALA A 281 -40.45 17.32 0.12
N ASP A 282 -41.37 16.36 0.15
CA ASP A 282 -42.03 15.94 1.38
C ASP A 282 -42.22 14.43 1.47
N SER A 283 -41.24 13.80 2.14
CA SER A 283 -41.19 12.38 2.45
C SER A 283 -41.46 12.08 3.92
N GLU A 284 -41.88 13.10 4.70
CA GLU A 284 -42.08 13.03 6.15
C GLU A 284 -40.78 12.69 6.91
N SER A 285 -39.62 13.10 6.38
CA SER A 285 -38.29 12.74 6.88
C SER A 285 -37.43 13.98 7.14
N THR A 286 -36.58 13.94 8.16
CA THR A 286 -35.59 15.00 8.41
C THR A 286 -34.60 15.17 7.26
N SER A 287 -34.43 14.14 6.42
CA SER A 287 -33.58 14.19 5.23
C SER A 287 -34.07 15.15 4.14
N ASP A 288 -35.33 15.61 4.21
CA ASP A 288 -35.84 16.62 3.29
C ASP A 288 -35.32 18.02 3.64
N TRP A 289 -34.81 18.19 4.87
CA TRP A 289 -34.49 19.49 5.46
C TRP A 289 -33.00 19.68 5.65
N VAL A 290 -32.51 20.86 5.29
CA VAL A 290 -31.16 21.34 5.53
C VAL A 290 -31.24 22.59 6.40
N ARG A 291 -30.44 22.64 7.47
CA ARG A 291 -30.39 23.79 8.38
C ARG A 291 -29.94 25.04 7.63
N ASN A 292 -30.61 26.16 7.88
CA ASN A 292 -30.18 27.45 7.36
C ASN A 292 -28.99 28.00 8.13
N ASP A 293 -28.09 28.73 7.47
CA ASP A 293 -27.00 29.45 8.14
C ASP A 293 -27.56 30.40 9.21
N PHE A 294 -27.14 30.17 10.46
CA PHE A 294 -27.54 30.96 11.61
C PHE A 294 -27.04 32.41 11.51
N ASP A 295 -25.97 32.66 10.76
CA ASP A 295 -25.35 33.97 10.58
C ASP A 295 -25.95 34.80 9.43
N LEU A 296 -27.07 34.34 8.84
CA LEU A 296 -27.87 35.03 7.82
C LEU A 296 -27.23 35.11 6.41
N ALA A 297 -26.37 34.17 6.04
CA ALA A 297 -25.92 34.02 4.65
C ALA A 297 -27.13 33.81 3.74
N GLY A 298 -27.16 34.54 2.62
CA GLY A 298 -28.30 34.57 1.68
C GLY A 298 -29.25 35.77 1.89
N ILE A 299 -29.32 36.34 3.09
CA ILE A 299 -30.17 37.53 3.34
C ILE A 299 -29.47 38.82 2.87
N ALA A 300 -30.16 39.58 2.02
CA ALA A 300 -29.67 40.85 1.51
C ALA A 300 -29.38 41.86 2.64
N GLY A 301 -28.12 42.28 2.76
CA GLY A 301 -27.67 43.27 3.75
C GLY A 301 -26.94 42.68 4.96
N TYR A 302 -26.88 41.35 5.06
CA TYR A 302 -26.07 40.64 6.05
C TYR A 302 -24.81 40.07 5.40
N THR A 303 -23.80 39.78 6.23
CA THR A 303 -22.49 39.25 5.82
C THR A 303 -22.22 37.89 6.43
N GLY A 304 -23.28 37.12 6.72
CA GLY A 304 -23.18 35.74 7.17
C GLY A 304 -22.38 34.88 6.19
N THR A 305 -21.76 33.83 6.71
CA THR A 305 -20.95 32.90 5.93
C THR A 305 -21.39 31.49 6.27
N ALA A 306 -22.20 30.90 5.41
CA ALA A 306 -22.63 29.52 5.55
C ALA A 306 -21.41 28.59 5.53
N VAL A 307 -21.47 27.51 6.30
CA VAL A 307 -20.47 26.44 6.28
C VAL A 307 -20.96 25.23 5.50
N PHE A 308 -20.05 24.31 5.17
CA PHE A 308 -20.38 23.10 4.43
C PHE A 308 -21.52 22.31 5.09
N GLY A 309 -22.55 22.01 4.32
CA GLY A 309 -23.73 21.29 4.78
C GLY A 309 -24.90 22.17 5.24
N GLU A 310 -24.71 23.47 5.43
CA GLU A 310 -25.82 24.42 5.68
C GLU A 310 -26.48 24.87 4.38
N ALA A 311 -27.71 25.36 4.47
CA ALA A 311 -28.42 26.06 3.40
C ALA A 311 -28.24 27.57 3.53
N TYR A 312 -28.20 28.26 2.39
CA TYR A 312 -28.42 29.70 2.39
C TYR A 312 -29.86 30.00 2.80
N ASN A 313 -30.06 31.13 3.49
CA ASN A 313 -31.40 31.66 3.72
C ASN A 313 -31.90 32.30 2.41
N THR A 314 -32.95 31.74 1.81
CA THR A 314 -33.38 32.08 0.44
C THR A 314 -34.86 32.50 0.32
N PRO A 315 -35.39 33.40 1.19
CA PRO A 315 -36.81 33.74 1.17
C PRO A 315 -37.25 34.30 -0.19
N GLY A 316 -38.20 33.61 -0.82
CA GLY A 316 -38.76 33.91 -2.13
C GLY A 316 -37.92 33.41 -3.31
N ALA A 317 -36.99 32.50 -3.09
CA ALA A 317 -36.13 31.88 -4.09
C ALA A 317 -35.96 30.38 -3.85
N SER A 318 -35.35 29.68 -4.80
CA SER A 318 -35.08 28.24 -4.66
C SER A 318 -34.05 28.00 -3.56
N ASN A 319 -34.29 27.01 -2.71
CA ASN A 319 -33.38 26.65 -1.63
C ASN A 319 -32.07 26.03 -2.17
N GLU A 320 -30.94 26.46 -1.61
CA GLU A 320 -29.61 26.04 -2.06
C GLU A 320 -28.71 25.68 -0.86
N VAL A 321 -28.07 24.50 -0.90
CA VAL A 321 -27.03 24.09 0.06
C VAL A 321 -25.72 24.80 -0.27
N TYR A 322 -25.04 25.32 0.75
CA TYR A 322 -23.68 25.81 0.64
C TYR A 322 -22.74 24.69 0.18
N GLN A 323 -22.04 24.95 -0.91
CA GLN A 323 -20.94 24.12 -1.39
C GLN A 323 -19.66 24.91 -1.21
N GLU A 324 -18.64 24.30 -0.62
CA GLU A 324 -17.33 24.95 -0.52
C GLU A 324 -16.78 25.27 -1.90
N VAL A 325 -16.01 26.35 -1.94
CA VAL A 325 -15.25 26.77 -3.11
C VAL A 325 -13.80 27.02 -2.73
N CYS A 326 -12.93 26.97 -3.72
CA CYS A 326 -11.53 27.31 -3.53
C CYS A 326 -11.36 28.74 -3.00
N GLY A 327 -10.52 28.90 -1.97
CA GLY A 327 -10.31 30.19 -1.29
C GLY A 327 -11.19 30.43 -0.08
N ASP A 328 -12.12 29.52 0.23
CA ASP A 328 -12.79 29.49 1.54
C ASP A 328 -11.77 29.25 2.66
N PRO A 329 -12.05 29.67 3.91
CA PRO A 329 -11.19 29.37 5.05
C PRO A 329 -10.88 27.87 5.16
N TYR A 330 -9.63 27.52 5.46
CA TYR A 330 -9.17 26.15 5.64
C TYR A 330 -8.12 26.07 6.74
N THR A 331 -7.84 24.86 7.23
CA THR A 331 -6.77 24.57 8.18
C THR A 331 -5.48 24.28 7.40
N PRO A 332 -4.42 25.09 7.53
CA PRO A 332 -3.18 24.86 6.77
C PRO A 332 -2.47 23.57 7.15
N ILE A 333 -1.74 22.98 6.21
CA ILE A 333 -1.08 21.66 6.37
C ILE A 333 -0.11 21.66 7.57
N TYR A 334 0.73 22.68 7.72
CA TYR A 334 1.66 22.81 8.86
C TYR A 334 0.97 22.91 10.22
N THR A 335 -0.30 23.34 10.26
CA THR A 335 -1.11 23.34 11.49
C THR A 335 -1.65 21.94 11.79
N ILE A 336 -2.06 21.20 10.75
CA ILE A 336 -2.51 19.80 10.87
C ILE A 336 -1.36 18.92 11.35
N GLN A 337 -0.20 19.00 10.69
CA GLN A 337 0.99 18.22 11.04
C GLN A 337 1.51 18.60 12.44
N GLY A 338 1.72 19.90 12.69
CA GLY A 338 2.35 20.34 13.93
C GLY A 338 3.83 19.93 14.01
N SER A 339 4.39 19.94 15.23
CA SER A 339 5.83 19.71 15.48
C SER A 339 6.13 18.47 16.32
N GLY A 340 5.09 17.67 16.60
CA GLY A 340 5.21 16.36 17.26
C GLY A 340 5.23 15.24 16.23
N LEU A 341 5.33 14.00 16.72
CA LEU A 341 5.26 12.77 15.91
C LEU A 341 3.80 12.32 15.61
N ALA A 342 2.82 13.15 15.94
CA ALA A 342 1.40 12.85 15.77
C ALA A 342 0.62 14.17 15.74
N SER A 343 -0.40 14.21 14.90
CA SER A 343 -1.28 15.36 14.74
C SER A 343 -2.14 15.62 15.98
N ALA A 344 -2.30 16.89 16.33
CA ALA A 344 -3.30 17.30 17.33
C ALA A 344 -4.74 17.27 16.81
N PHE A 345 -4.92 17.01 15.51
CA PHE A 345 -6.21 16.95 14.80
C PHE A 345 -6.65 15.51 14.53
N ASP A 346 -5.95 14.48 15.04
CA ASP A 346 -6.34 13.07 14.83
C ASP A 346 -7.82 12.83 15.22
N GLY A 347 -8.61 12.38 14.23
CA GLY A 347 -10.06 12.18 14.33
C GLY A 347 -10.93 13.39 13.96
N ASP A 348 -10.37 14.58 13.78
CA ASP A 348 -11.11 15.78 13.36
C ASP A 348 -11.28 15.82 11.83
N GLU A 349 -12.44 16.29 11.37
CA GLU A 349 -12.63 16.63 9.96
C GLU A 349 -12.08 18.05 9.68
N VAL A 350 -11.28 18.18 8.63
CA VAL A 350 -10.70 19.45 8.20
C VAL A 350 -10.92 19.66 6.72
N ALA A 351 -10.97 20.94 6.32
CA ALA A 351 -10.65 21.34 4.95
C ALA A 351 -9.20 21.83 4.93
N THR A 352 -8.44 21.45 3.91
CA THR A 352 -7.04 21.88 3.69
C THR A 352 -6.77 22.11 2.21
N GLU A 353 -5.78 22.94 1.89
CA GLU A 353 -5.38 23.23 0.51
C GLU A 353 -3.88 22.97 0.33
N GLY A 354 -3.48 22.50 -0.86
CA GLY A 354 -2.09 22.25 -1.19
C GLY A 354 -1.88 21.90 -2.67
N ILE A 355 -0.64 22.02 -3.13
CA ILE A 355 -0.24 21.60 -4.48
C ILE A 355 0.10 20.11 -4.43
N VAL A 356 -0.47 19.32 -5.35
CA VAL A 356 -0.11 17.92 -5.53
C VAL A 356 1.36 17.83 -5.96
N VAL A 357 2.21 17.28 -5.09
CA VAL A 357 3.65 17.09 -5.35
C VAL A 357 4.00 15.64 -5.71
N ALA A 358 3.14 14.69 -5.34
CA ALA A 358 3.20 13.31 -5.81
C ALA A 358 1.79 12.77 -6.04
N ASP A 359 1.59 12.12 -7.18
CA ASP A 359 0.41 11.31 -7.48
C ASP A 359 0.79 9.83 -7.36
N LEU A 360 0.29 9.19 -6.30
CA LEU A 360 0.53 7.78 -5.98
C LEU A 360 -0.79 7.00 -6.00
N GLN A 361 -1.83 7.50 -6.69
CA GLN A 361 -3.18 6.91 -6.66
C GLN A 361 -3.22 5.48 -7.20
N THR A 362 -2.33 5.17 -8.16
CA THR A 362 -2.20 3.81 -8.71
C THR A 362 -1.54 2.83 -7.72
N GLY A 363 -0.58 3.29 -6.92
CA GLY A 363 0.26 2.43 -6.09
C GLY A 363 -0.12 2.43 -4.60
N LEU A 364 -0.16 3.61 -3.99
CA LEU A 364 -0.51 3.82 -2.58
C LEU A 364 -1.95 4.32 -2.38
N ARG A 365 -2.70 4.51 -3.47
CA ARG A 365 -4.11 4.94 -3.45
C ARG A 365 -4.32 6.33 -2.84
N GLY A 366 -3.34 7.22 -2.99
CA GLY A 366 -3.43 8.59 -2.53
C GLY A 366 -2.47 9.53 -3.23
N ILE A 367 -2.43 10.76 -2.73
CA ILE A 367 -1.61 11.85 -3.26
C ILE A 367 -0.89 12.54 -2.10
N ASN A 368 0.25 13.16 -2.37
CA ASN A 368 0.87 14.08 -1.42
C ASN A 368 0.60 15.51 -1.88
N ILE A 369 0.05 16.31 -0.98
CA ILE A 369 -0.15 17.74 -1.20
C ILE A 369 0.78 18.54 -0.28
N GLN A 370 1.27 19.67 -0.76
CA GLN A 370 2.18 20.54 -0.01
C GLN A 370 1.75 22.00 -0.13
N ASP A 371 1.82 22.74 0.97
CA ASP A 371 1.52 24.16 1.01
C ASP A 371 2.44 24.91 0.03
N MET A 372 1.88 25.83 -0.76
CA MET A 372 2.63 26.54 -1.81
C MET A 372 3.73 27.45 -1.23
N THR A 373 3.51 27.98 -0.03
CA THR A 373 4.44 28.92 0.63
C THR A 373 5.05 28.37 1.91
N GLY A 374 4.35 27.47 2.59
CA GLY A 374 4.65 27.02 3.94
C GLY A 374 4.52 28.13 4.98
N ASP A 375 4.77 27.78 6.24
CA ASP A 375 4.80 28.76 7.35
C ASP A 375 6.21 29.29 7.67
N GLY A 376 7.24 28.74 7.03
CA GLY A 376 8.64 29.09 7.23
C GLY A 376 9.22 28.60 8.57
N ASN A 377 8.53 27.71 9.27
CA ASN A 377 8.99 27.08 10.49
C ASN A 377 9.65 25.74 10.17
N PRO A 378 10.97 25.56 10.41
CA PRO A 378 11.67 24.33 10.08
C PRO A 378 11.31 23.14 11.00
N ALA A 379 10.41 23.32 11.95
CA ALA A 379 9.98 22.29 12.90
C ALA A 379 8.62 21.68 12.57
N THR A 380 7.98 22.09 11.47
CA THR A 380 6.64 21.65 11.05
C THR A 380 6.70 21.25 9.58
N SER A 381 6.04 20.16 9.22
CA SER A 381 5.93 19.76 7.82
C SER A 381 4.89 20.61 7.08
N ASP A 382 5.23 21.05 5.87
CA ASP A 382 4.29 21.72 4.97
C ASP A 382 3.56 20.74 4.04
N GLY A 383 3.84 19.43 4.14
CA GLY A 383 3.29 18.37 3.31
C GLY A 383 2.42 17.40 4.10
N ILE A 384 1.47 16.76 3.42
CA ILE A 384 0.61 15.72 4.00
C ILE A 384 0.18 14.72 2.93
N PHE A 385 0.06 13.46 3.31
CA PHE A 385 -0.53 12.42 2.47
C PHE A 385 -2.06 12.48 2.55
N VAL A 386 -2.74 12.33 1.42
CA VAL A 386 -4.19 12.27 1.31
C VAL A 386 -4.56 10.94 0.68
N TYR A 387 -5.20 10.06 1.45
CA TYR A 387 -5.76 8.82 0.92
C TYR A 387 -6.95 9.13 0.00
N LEU A 388 -6.66 9.16 -1.30
CA LEU A 388 -7.59 9.55 -2.35
C LEU A 388 -7.50 8.57 -3.54
N PRO A 389 -8.19 7.42 -3.49
CA PRO A 389 -8.18 6.48 -4.62
C PRO A 389 -8.85 7.06 -5.88
N THR A 390 -9.83 7.94 -5.70
CA THR A 390 -10.58 8.65 -6.75
C THR A 390 -11.17 9.95 -6.16
N PRO A 391 -11.45 11.00 -6.94
CA PRO A 391 -11.16 11.14 -8.37
C PRO A 391 -9.66 11.28 -8.66
N ASP A 392 -9.28 11.10 -9.92
CA ASP A 392 -7.91 11.26 -10.42
C ASP A 392 -7.52 12.75 -10.43
N VAL A 393 -6.31 13.07 -9.96
CA VAL A 393 -5.70 14.42 -9.99
C VAL A 393 -4.28 14.37 -10.52
N ASN A 394 -3.71 15.51 -10.89
CA ASN A 394 -2.37 15.55 -11.48
C ASN A 394 -1.37 16.26 -10.57
N VAL A 395 -0.12 15.84 -10.62
CA VAL A 395 1.00 16.63 -10.06
C VAL A 395 0.95 18.06 -10.61
N GLY A 396 1.02 19.04 -9.71
CA GLY A 396 0.91 20.47 -10.00
C GLY A 396 -0.52 21.03 -9.93
N ASP A 397 -1.52 20.20 -9.66
CA ASP A 397 -2.87 20.68 -9.31
C ASP A 397 -2.85 21.29 -7.90
N HIS A 398 -3.43 22.49 -7.75
CA HIS A 398 -3.75 23.06 -6.45
C HIS A 398 -5.13 22.55 -6.05
N VAL A 399 -5.20 21.74 -5.01
CA VAL A 399 -6.44 21.10 -4.59
C VAL A 399 -6.87 21.58 -3.21
N ARG A 400 -8.18 21.71 -3.03
CA ARG A 400 -8.83 21.77 -1.72
C ARG A 400 -9.40 20.39 -1.42
N VAL A 401 -9.09 19.87 -0.25
CA VAL A 401 -9.52 18.55 0.22
C VAL A 401 -10.26 18.72 1.54
N ARG A 402 -11.44 18.09 1.65
CA ARG A 402 -12.14 17.91 2.92
C ARG A 402 -12.14 16.44 3.30
N GLY A 403 -11.68 16.13 4.50
CA GLY A 403 -11.58 14.77 5.02
C GLY A 403 -11.18 14.75 6.49
N THR A 404 -11.04 13.55 7.04
CA THR A 404 -10.67 13.31 8.44
C THR A 404 -9.17 13.15 8.56
N VAL A 405 -8.53 13.84 9.50
CA VAL A 405 -7.12 13.60 9.84
C VAL A 405 -7.01 12.28 10.61
N ALA A 406 -6.03 11.44 10.27
CA ALA A 406 -5.79 10.16 10.92
C ALA A 406 -4.31 9.83 11.06
N GLU A 407 -3.96 9.14 12.14
CA GLU A 407 -2.66 8.48 12.31
C GLU A 407 -2.70 7.04 11.75
N PHE A 408 -2.26 6.84 10.52
CA PHE A 408 -2.22 5.52 9.88
C PHE A 408 -0.83 4.87 9.99
N ASN A 409 -0.68 3.92 10.92
CA ASN A 409 0.63 3.30 11.24
C ASN A 409 1.73 4.33 11.60
N SER A 410 1.34 5.43 12.25
CA SER A 410 2.20 6.59 12.61
C SER A 410 2.59 7.51 11.45
N LEU A 411 1.87 7.44 10.31
CA LEU A 411 1.87 8.48 9.28
C LEU A 411 0.67 9.40 9.52
N THR A 412 0.85 10.72 9.51
CA THR A 412 -0.28 11.66 9.49
C THR A 412 -0.86 11.74 8.08
N GLU A 413 -2.12 11.35 7.92
CA GLU A 413 -2.82 11.42 6.63
C GLU A 413 -4.21 12.07 6.72
N ILE A 414 -4.73 12.53 5.57
CA ILE A 414 -6.16 12.83 5.39
C ILE A 414 -6.85 11.61 4.78
N THR A 415 -7.84 11.07 5.47
CA THR A 415 -8.67 9.94 5.04
C THR A 415 -10.15 10.34 4.94
N SER A 416 -11.03 9.39 4.60
CA SER A 416 -12.48 9.61 4.49
C SER A 416 -12.84 10.88 3.70
N VAL A 417 -12.13 11.13 2.60
CA VAL A 417 -12.26 12.36 1.81
C VAL A 417 -13.69 12.47 1.27
N SER A 418 -14.40 13.51 1.72
CA SER A 418 -15.80 13.79 1.34
C SER A 418 -15.90 14.76 0.16
N GLN A 419 -14.87 15.59 -0.07
CA GLN A 419 -14.82 16.52 -1.19
C GLN A 419 -13.38 16.80 -1.65
N VAL A 420 -13.19 16.93 -2.95
CA VAL A 420 -11.96 17.44 -3.58
C VAL A 420 -12.31 18.45 -4.66
N LEU A 421 -11.71 19.63 -4.63
CA LEU A 421 -11.86 20.68 -5.64
C LEU A 421 -10.49 21.02 -6.23
N VAL A 422 -10.40 21.06 -7.57
CA VAL A 422 -9.18 21.53 -8.26
C VAL A 422 -9.29 23.04 -8.46
N CYS A 423 -8.49 23.78 -7.71
CA CYS A 423 -8.51 25.24 -7.63
C CYS A 423 -7.67 25.91 -8.74
N ASN A 424 -6.56 25.28 -9.11
CA ASN A 424 -5.67 25.73 -10.17
C ASN A 424 -4.82 24.54 -10.66
N THR A 425 -4.15 24.67 -11.80
CA THR A 425 -3.32 23.59 -12.36
C THR A 425 -1.98 24.11 -12.89
N GLY A 426 -1.01 23.21 -13.07
CA GLY A 426 0.31 23.54 -13.61
C GLY A 426 1.19 24.36 -12.67
N LEU A 427 0.97 24.24 -11.36
CA LEU A 427 1.83 24.82 -10.33
C LEU A 427 2.96 23.85 -9.95
N SER A 428 3.92 24.34 -9.17
CA SER A 428 5.04 23.53 -8.68
C SER A 428 5.57 24.09 -7.37
N VAL A 429 5.98 23.20 -6.48
CA VAL A 429 6.73 23.53 -5.26
C VAL A 429 8.19 23.14 -5.46
N ALA A 430 9.12 23.92 -4.92
CA ALA A 430 10.54 23.57 -4.96
C ALA A 430 10.84 22.48 -3.92
N ALA A 431 11.55 21.43 -4.32
CA ALA A 431 11.97 20.38 -3.41
C ALA A 431 12.89 20.92 -2.30
N THR A 432 12.66 20.49 -1.07
CA THR A 432 13.49 20.86 0.09
C THR A 432 14.76 20.02 0.11
N GLY A 433 15.93 20.67 0.21
CA GLY A 433 17.21 19.97 0.23
C GLY A 433 17.49 19.31 1.58
N LEU A 434 17.72 18.00 1.57
CA LEU A 434 18.11 17.19 2.72
C LEU A 434 19.52 16.60 2.52
N SER A 435 20.12 16.15 3.61
CA SER A 435 21.42 15.47 3.60
C SER A 435 21.46 14.38 4.66
N LEU A 436 22.17 13.29 4.36
CA LEU A 436 22.56 12.29 5.34
C LEU A 436 24.01 12.52 5.78
N PRO A 437 24.37 12.23 7.04
CA PRO A 437 23.50 11.73 8.12
C PRO A 437 22.61 12.82 8.73
N VAL A 438 21.48 12.40 9.32
CA VAL A 438 20.62 13.24 10.17
C VAL A 438 21.17 13.32 11.61
N THR A 439 20.63 14.21 12.45
CA THR A 439 21.07 14.31 13.86
C THR A 439 20.26 13.44 14.81
N ALA A 440 19.02 13.14 14.44
CA ALA A 440 18.15 12.13 15.03
C ALA A 440 17.31 11.51 13.91
N VAL A 441 16.91 10.23 14.01
CA VAL A 441 16.04 9.60 13.01
C VAL A 441 14.73 10.38 12.83
N ASP A 442 14.16 10.85 13.94
CA ASP A 442 12.95 11.69 13.97
C ASP A 442 13.15 13.08 13.32
N ASP A 443 14.36 13.45 12.85
CA ASP A 443 14.54 14.67 12.05
C ASP A 443 13.79 14.62 10.72
N PHE A 444 13.42 13.43 10.23
CA PHE A 444 12.59 13.29 9.03
C PHE A 444 11.13 13.71 9.25
N GLU A 445 10.65 13.70 10.49
CA GLU A 445 9.25 14.03 10.83
C GLU A 445 8.82 15.41 10.31
N LYS A 446 9.69 16.42 10.48
CA LYS A 446 9.41 17.78 10.02
C LYS A 446 9.37 17.92 8.49
N TYR A 447 9.58 16.83 7.76
CA TYR A 447 9.46 16.75 6.31
C TYR A 447 8.40 15.74 5.86
N GLU A 448 7.65 15.11 6.78
CA GLU A 448 6.66 14.08 6.45
C GLU A 448 5.66 14.58 5.39
N GLY A 449 5.55 13.86 4.27
CA GLY A 449 4.68 14.23 3.15
C GLY A 449 5.21 15.36 2.26
N MET A 450 6.33 16.02 2.58
CA MET A 450 6.93 17.07 1.76
C MET A 450 7.75 16.50 0.60
N LEU A 451 7.78 17.23 -0.51
CA LEU A 451 8.71 17.04 -1.60
C LEU A 451 10.13 17.46 -1.17
N VAL A 452 11.05 16.50 -1.17
CA VAL A 452 12.46 16.66 -0.79
C VAL A 452 13.40 16.24 -1.90
N THR A 453 14.66 16.63 -1.79
CA THR A 453 15.75 16.16 -2.64
C THR A 453 17.03 15.97 -1.85
N PHE A 454 17.75 14.88 -2.09
CA PHE A 454 19.11 14.66 -1.60
C PHE A 454 20.09 14.99 -2.74
N PRO A 455 20.67 16.20 -2.77
CA PRO A 455 21.60 16.59 -3.83
C PRO A 455 22.99 15.95 -3.69
N GLN A 456 23.27 15.31 -2.55
CA GLN A 456 24.52 14.57 -2.32
C GLN A 456 24.49 13.21 -3.02
N ASP A 457 25.67 12.63 -3.22
CA ASP A 457 25.79 11.23 -3.60
C ASP A 457 25.37 10.36 -2.41
N LEU A 458 24.49 9.40 -2.66
CA LEU A 458 24.12 8.34 -1.72
C LEU A 458 24.52 6.99 -2.28
N VAL A 459 24.94 6.09 -1.41
CA VAL A 459 25.41 4.74 -1.74
C VAL A 459 24.26 3.75 -1.59
N ILE A 460 24.01 2.93 -2.62
CA ILE A 460 23.11 1.78 -2.53
C ILE A 460 23.73 0.77 -1.56
N SER A 461 23.12 0.59 -0.40
CA SER A 461 23.69 -0.18 0.71
C SER A 461 22.98 -1.50 0.97
N GLU A 462 21.66 -1.56 0.78
CA GLU A 462 20.82 -2.76 0.95
C GLU A 462 19.82 -2.89 -0.19
N TYR A 463 19.49 -4.12 -0.56
CA TYR A 463 18.60 -4.49 -1.66
C TYR A 463 17.88 -5.84 -1.44
N PHE A 464 17.94 -6.40 -0.23
CA PHE A 464 17.22 -7.64 0.13
C PHE A 464 15.70 -7.57 -0.09
N ASN A 465 15.08 -6.39 0.03
CA ASN A 465 13.65 -6.22 -0.20
C ASN A 465 13.33 -5.79 -1.65
N PHE A 466 14.31 -5.78 -2.55
CA PHE A 466 14.12 -5.18 -3.88
C PHE A 466 13.21 -6.02 -4.77
N ASP A 467 13.35 -7.35 -4.75
CA ASP A 467 12.53 -8.27 -5.54
C ASP A 467 11.06 -8.32 -5.06
N GLN A 468 10.86 -8.28 -3.74
CA GLN A 468 9.55 -8.44 -3.12
C GLN A 468 8.80 -7.10 -3.00
N PHE A 469 9.49 -6.01 -2.65
CA PHE A 469 8.85 -4.72 -2.33
C PHE A 469 9.39 -3.54 -3.14
N GLY A 470 10.40 -3.73 -3.99
CA GLY A 470 10.99 -2.64 -4.77
C GLY A 470 11.79 -1.65 -3.93
N GLU A 471 12.18 -2.03 -2.72
CA GLU A 471 12.88 -1.18 -1.76
C GLU A 471 14.40 -1.37 -1.84
N ILE A 472 15.15 -0.26 -1.75
CA ILE A 472 16.60 -0.26 -1.48
C ILE A 472 16.92 0.70 -0.34
N VAL A 473 18.00 0.46 0.40
CA VAL A 473 18.50 1.40 1.42
C VAL A 473 19.65 2.22 0.87
N LEU A 474 19.57 3.53 1.09
CA LEU A 474 20.58 4.51 0.71
C LEU A 474 21.26 5.10 1.95
N THR A 475 22.57 5.31 1.87
CA THR A 475 23.39 5.90 2.94
C THR A 475 24.35 6.95 2.38
N SER A 476 24.97 7.81 3.21
CA SER A 476 25.99 8.75 2.69
C SER A 476 27.33 8.06 2.39
N THR A 477 27.57 6.91 3.00
CA THR A 477 28.78 6.11 2.83
C THR A 477 28.49 4.65 3.09
N ARG A 478 29.32 3.74 2.55
CA ARG A 478 29.12 2.32 2.78
C ARG A 478 29.62 1.95 4.19
N HIS A 479 28.71 1.53 5.05
CA HIS A 479 29.01 1.22 6.44
C HIS A 479 29.55 -0.20 6.61
N MET A 480 30.51 -0.35 7.52
CA MET A 480 30.90 -1.68 8.02
C MET A 480 29.95 -2.12 9.12
N THR A 481 29.75 -3.42 9.27
CA THR A 481 29.17 -3.99 10.49
C THR A 481 30.07 -3.60 11.67
N PRO A 482 29.54 -3.07 12.79
CA PRO A 482 30.38 -2.44 13.81
C PRO A 482 31.40 -3.41 14.42
N THR A 483 31.05 -4.69 14.58
CA THR A 483 31.94 -5.73 15.11
C THR A 483 32.98 -6.24 14.11
N ALA A 484 32.98 -5.75 12.86
CA ALA A 484 34.10 -5.92 11.95
C ALA A 484 35.24 -4.92 12.24
N LEU A 485 34.96 -3.80 12.91
CA LEU A 485 35.94 -2.75 13.20
C LEU A 485 36.28 -2.62 14.69
N TYR A 486 35.34 -2.96 15.57
CA TYR A 486 35.44 -2.70 17.01
C TYR A 486 34.95 -3.89 17.83
N ASP A 487 35.57 -4.11 18.99
CA ASP A 487 35.18 -5.19 19.91
C ASP A 487 33.68 -5.08 20.30
N PRO A 488 32.96 -6.22 20.42
CA PRO A 488 31.58 -6.26 20.88
C PRO A 488 31.37 -5.48 22.19
N GLY A 489 30.33 -4.65 22.21
CA GLY A 489 29.93 -3.89 23.40
C GLY A 489 30.84 -2.70 23.76
N SER A 490 31.89 -2.44 22.98
CA SER A 490 32.71 -1.23 23.11
C SER A 490 31.91 0.04 22.83
N SER A 491 32.40 1.19 23.31
CA SER A 491 31.78 2.49 23.02
C SER A 491 31.81 2.84 21.53
N GLU A 492 32.86 2.42 20.84
CA GLU A 492 33.11 2.63 19.42
C GLU A 492 32.14 1.79 18.57
N GLN A 493 31.91 0.53 18.95
CA GLN A 493 30.89 -0.33 18.36
C GLN A 493 29.50 0.29 18.47
N GLN A 494 29.12 0.75 19.66
CA GLN A 494 27.81 1.39 19.90
C GLN A 494 27.66 2.68 19.10
N GLN A 495 28.72 3.49 19.02
CA GLN A 495 28.71 4.72 18.24
C GLN A 495 28.57 4.44 16.74
N ALA A 496 29.30 3.47 16.19
CA ALA A 496 29.20 3.09 14.79
C ALA A 496 27.80 2.56 14.44
N ALA A 497 27.16 1.80 15.34
CA ALA A 497 25.77 1.37 15.16
C ALA A 497 24.80 2.57 15.11
N GLN A 498 25.00 3.58 15.98
CA GLN A 498 24.20 4.80 15.94
C GLN A 498 24.47 5.64 14.70
N ASP A 499 25.73 5.75 14.26
CA ASP A 499 26.10 6.49 13.05
C ASP A 499 25.41 5.90 11.82
N TYR A 500 25.34 4.56 11.70
CA TYR A 500 24.59 3.89 10.63
C TYR A 500 23.08 4.19 10.68
N LEU A 501 22.46 4.16 11.87
CA LEU A 501 21.03 4.47 12.03
C LEU A 501 20.68 5.89 11.60
N LEU A 502 21.59 6.84 11.83
CA LEU A 502 21.43 8.25 11.42
C LEU A 502 21.79 8.49 9.95
N ASP A 503 22.47 7.55 9.31
CA ASP A 503 22.99 7.68 7.95
C ASP A 503 22.26 6.78 6.95
N LYS A 504 20.94 6.56 7.12
CA LYS A 504 20.16 5.73 6.19
C LYS A 504 18.77 6.28 5.90
N ILE A 505 18.31 6.03 4.68
CA ILE A 505 16.93 6.25 4.23
C ILE A 505 16.54 5.18 3.21
N ILE A 506 15.29 4.72 3.22
CA ILE A 506 14.78 3.78 2.20
C ILE A 506 14.37 4.57 0.95
N LEU A 507 14.73 4.08 -0.24
CA LEU A 507 14.12 4.46 -1.50
C LEU A 507 13.15 3.34 -1.91
N ASP A 508 11.87 3.69 -1.97
CA ASP A 508 10.76 2.81 -2.35
C ASP A 508 10.41 3.03 -3.84
N ASP A 509 9.46 2.29 -4.38
CA ASP A 509 8.98 2.39 -5.75
C ASP A 509 7.55 2.95 -5.89
N GLY A 510 6.91 3.31 -4.76
CA GLY A 510 5.57 3.92 -4.74
C GLY A 510 4.43 2.92 -4.91
N ARG A 511 4.65 1.62 -4.76
CA ARG A 511 3.64 0.58 -4.97
C ARG A 511 3.44 -0.28 -3.72
N SER A 512 2.18 -0.54 -3.40
CA SER A 512 1.81 -1.40 -2.26
C SER A 512 1.78 -2.90 -2.57
N ALA A 513 1.99 -3.30 -3.83
CA ALA A 513 1.88 -4.69 -4.27
C ALA A 513 3.21 -5.42 -4.12
N SER A 514 3.18 -6.62 -3.55
CA SER A 514 4.34 -7.51 -3.55
C SER A 514 4.70 -7.98 -4.96
N ASN A 515 5.99 -8.24 -5.17
CA ASN A 515 6.60 -8.72 -6.40
C ASN A 515 6.24 -7.78 -7.56
N PRO A 516 6.58 -6.49 -7.46
CA PRO A 516 6.14 -5.49 -8.42
C PRO A 516 6.70 -5.77 -9.82
N ASP A 517 5.88 -5.53 -10.85
CA ASP A 517 6.25 -5.75 -12.25
C ASP A 517 5.91 -4.50 -13.08
N LEU A 518 6.87 -3.86 -13.76
CA LEU A 518 8.30 -4.19 -13.82
C LEU A 518 9.05 -3.73 -12.55
N ALA A 519 10.20 -4.36 -12.25
CA ALA A 519 11.15 -3.85 -11.27
C ALA A 519 11.71 -2.50 -11.77
N ILE A 520 11.82 -1.52 -10.87
CA ILE A 520 12.22 -0.14 -11.22
C ILE A 520 13.63 0.09 -10.69
N HIS A 521 14.54 0.43 -11.59
CA HIS A 521 15.88 0.86 -11.24
C HIS A 521 15.81 2.26 -10.58
N PRO A 522 16.70 2.61 -9.63
CA PRO A 522 16.67 3.93 -8.96
C PRO A 522 16.79 5.15 -9.89
N ASN A 523 17.12 4.94 -11.17
CA ASN A 523 17.10 5.98 -12.20
C ASN A 523 15.71 6.18 -12.85
N GLY A 524 14.66 5.54 -12.31
CA GLY A 524 13.28 5.60 -12.78
C GLY A 524 12.98 4.78 -14.03
N SER A 525 13.97 4.09 -14.61
CA SER A 525 13.79 3.19 -15.75
C SER A 525 13.61 1.74 -15.30
N THR A 526 13.25 0.85 -16.22
CA THR A 526 13.17 -0.60 -15.93
C THR A 526 14.52 -1.15 -15.47
N PHE A 527 14.52 -1.90 -14.37
CA PHE A 527 15.65 -2.73 -13.99
C PHE A 527 15.70 -3.97 -14.88
N ASP A 528 16.82 -4.19 -15.58
CA ASP A 528 17.06 -5.36 -16.40
C ASP A 528 18.55 -5.69 -16.49
N MET A 529 18.92 -6.78 -17.18
CA MET A 529 20.32 -7.23 -17.33
C MET A 529 21.26 -6.22 -18.04
N THR A 530 20.73 -5.12 -18.59
CA THR A 530 21.48 -4.02 -19.22
C THR A 530 21.44 -2.72 -18.40
N ASN A 531 20.52 -2.61 -17.44
CA ASN A 531 20.34 -1.50 -16.50
C ASN A 531 20.26 -2.07 -15.07
N LEU A 532 21.37 -2.65 -14.62
CA LEU A 532 21.57 -3.20 -13.27
C LEU A 532 22.18 -2.15 -12.35
N PHE A 533 21.94 -2.27 -11.05
CA PHE A 533 22.76 -1.66 -10.01
C PHE A 533 23.47 -2.74 -9.19
N ARG A 534 24.53 -2.34 -8.48
CA ARG A 534 25.21 -3.13 -7.45
C ARG A 534 25.26 -2.34 -6.14
N GLY A 535 25.40 -3.06 -5.03
CA GLY A 535 25.80 -2.45 -3.76
C GLY A 535 27.07 -1.63 -3.94
N GLY A 536 27.13 -0.43 -3.37
CA GLY A 536 28.24 0.50 -3.56
C GLY A 536 28.10 1.45 -4.77
N ASP A 537 27.14 1.24 -5.67
CA ASP A 537 26.81 2.24 -6.69
C ASP A 537 26.20 3.50 -6.08
N LEU A 538 26.27 4.61 -6.82
CA LEU A 538 25.84 5.92 -6.36
C LEU A 538 24.55 6.36 -7.02
N VAL A 539 23.70 7.02 -6.23
CA VAL A 539 22.53 7.75 -6.67
C VAL A 539 22.59 9.19 -6.13
N THR A 540 22.39 10.16 -7.01
CA THR A 540 22.45 11.60 -6.70
C THR A 540 21.12 12.25 -7.09
N ASN A 541 20.77 13.37 -6.46
CA ASN A 541 19.52 14.10 -6.72
C ASN A 541 18.27 13.23 -6.51
N VAL A 542 18.31 12.33 -5.52
CA VAL A 542 17.16 11.48 -5.13
C VAL A 542 16.04 12.41 -4.71
N THR A 543 14.95 12.43 -5.47
CA THR A 543 13.86 13.40 -5.33
C THR A 543 12.52 12.68 -5.24
N GLY A 544 11.76 13.01 -4.21
CA GLY A 544 10.49 12.36 -3.91
C GLY A 544 9.85 12.95 -2.66
N VAL A 545 8.78 12.33 -2.19
CA VAL A 545 8.12 12.74 -0.95
C VAL A 545 8.58 11.86 0.21
N ILE A 546 8.76 12.46 1.40
CA ILE A 546 9.03 11.69 2.62
C ILE A 546 7.74 10.98 3.02
N ASP A 547 7.85 9.69 3.28
CA ASP A 547 6.78 8.82 3.76
C ASP A 547 7.28 8.05 4.98
N TYR A 548 6.36 7.52 5.77
CA TYR A 548 6.63 6.70 6.94
C TYR A 548 5.73 5.47 6.93
N SER A 549 6.35 4.30 6.77
CA SER A 549 5.62 3.04 6.82
C SER A 549 6.53 1.89 7.25
N PHE A 550 5.90 0.87 7.83
CA PHE A 550 6.60 -0.29 8.42
C PHE A 550 7.69 0.07 9.44
N GLY A 551 7.54 1.21 10.13
CA GLY A 551 8.47 1.66 11.17
C GLY A 551 9.75 2.31 10.63
N SER A 552 9.76 2.80 9.39
CA SER A 552 10.92 3.46 8.78
C SER A 552 10.50 4.59 7.85
N TYR A 553 11.28 5.68 7.89
CA TYR A 553 11.18 6.76 6.91
C TYR A 553 11.71 6.30 5.55
N ARG A 554 11.05 6.76 4.50
CA ARG A 554 11.35 6.42 3.11
C ARG A 554 11.07 7.57 2.16
N ILE A 555 11.61 7.46 0.96
CA ILE A 555 11.32 8.35 -0.16
C ILE A 555 10.44 7.60 -1.16
N GLN A 556 9.26 8.15 -1.45
CA GLN A 556 8.47 7.76 -2.60
C GLN A 556 8.89 8.64 -3.79
N PRO A 557 9.62 8.10 -4.80
CA PRO A 557 10.23 8.90 -5.84
C PRO A 557 9.19 9.54 -6.77
N THR A 558 9.36 10.82 -7.07
CA THR A 558 8.55 11.53 -8.08
C THR A 558 9.24 11.57 -9.45
N GLN A 559 10.52 11.17 -9.48
CA GLN A 559 11.35 11.04 -10.67
C GLN A 559 12.51 10.08 -10.38
N GLY A 560 13.16 9.62 -11.45
CA GLY A 560 14.42 8.87 -11.32
C GLY A 560 15.57 9.74 -10.80
N ALA A 561 16.45 9.14 -10.00
CA ALA A 561 17.70 9.74 -9.54
C ALA A 561 18.81 9.64 -10.61
N ASP A 562 19.85 10.47 -10.47
CA ASP A 562 21.05 10.36 -11.29
C ASP A 562 21.90 9.17 -10.79
N TYR A 563 21.94 8.10 -11.58
CA TYR A 563 22.70 6.89 -11.23
C TYR A 563 24.12 6.90 -11.79
N THR A 564 25.09 6.52 -10.97
CA THR A 564 26.49 6.30 -11.35
C THR A 564 26.93 4.90 -10.93
N SER A 565 27.33 4.08 -11.91
CA SER A 565 28.00 2.80 -11.62
C SER A 565 29.40 3.10 -11.06
N ALA A 566 29.56 2.90 -9.75
CA ALA A 566 30.77 3.17 -8.99
C ALA A 566 31.44 1.89 -8.49
N ASN A 567 30.69 0.79 -8.43
CA ASN A 567 31.19 -0.55 -8.13
C ASN A 567 31.03 -1.46 -9.36
N PRO A 568 31.95 -1.44 -10.34
CA PRO A 568 31.86 -2.27 -11.53
C PRO A 568 32.16 -3.75 -11.23
N ARG A 569 31.47 -4.67 -11.91
CA ARG A 569 31.69 -6.12 -11.77
C ARG A 569 33.13 -6.55 -12.05
N GLU A 570 33.64 -7.40 -11.18
CA GLU A 570 34.91 -8.10 -11.39
C GLU A 570 34.68 -9.38 -12.20
N THR A 571 34.97 -9.34 -13.50
CA THR A 571 34.70 -10.50 -14.39
C THR A 571 35.67 -11.67 -14.26
N LEU A 572 36.77 -11.49 -13.53
CA LEU A 572 37.78 -12.51 -13.28
C LEU A 572 38.21 -12.43 -11.80
N PRO A 573 38.57 -13.57 -11.19
CA PRO A 573 39.12 -13.59 -9.85
C PRO A 573 40.45 -12.80 -9.77
N PRO A 574 40.82 -12.34 -8.57
CA PRO A 574 42.05 -11.61 -8.34
C PRO A 574 43.30 -12.45 -8.66
N MET A 575 44.29 -11.82 -9.29
CA MET A 575 45.57 -12.47 -9.60
C MET A 575 46.54 -12.33 -8.43
N LEU A 576 46.53 -13.28 -7.52
CA LEU A 576 47.29 -13.21 -6.26
C LEU A 576 48.72 -13.75 -6.35
N GLY A 577 49.05 -14.42 -7.46
CA GLY A 577 50.37 -14.94 -7.73
C GLY A 577 50.74 -16.07 -6.78
N GLY A 578 50.43 -17.30 -7.16
CA GLY A 578 50.77 -18.50 -6.39
C GLY A 578 51.00 -19.69 -7.32
N GLN A 579 51.28 -20.83 -6.72
CA GLN A 579 51.40 -22.11 -7.40
C GLN A 579 50.22 -23.04 -7.10
N ILE A 580 49.51 -22.79 -6.00
CA ILE A 580 48.31 -23.46 -5.53
C ILE A 580 47.40 -22.35 -5.01
N GLU A 581 46.16 -22.32 -5.44
CA GLU A 581 45.11 -21.49 -4.87
C GLU A 581 44.17 -22.37 -4.03
N VAL A 582 43.90 -21.92 -2.81
CA VAL A 582 42.93 -22.50 -1.89
C VAL A 582 41.78 -21.51 -1.75
N ALA A 583 40.55 -21.94 -2.02
CA ALA A 583 39.38 -21.08 -1.89
C ALA A 583 38.40 -21.55 -0.82
N SER A 584 37.72 -20.60 -0.20
CA SER A 584 36.57 -20.80 0.69
C SER A 584 35.33 -20.29 -0.02
N PHE A 585 34.29 -21.12 -0.15
CA PHE A 585 33.08 -20.70 -0.83
C PHE A 585 31.82 -21.27 -0.18
N ASN A 586 31.02 -20.41 0.43
CA ASN A 586 29.65 -20.72 0.79
C ASN A 586 28.82 -20.69 -0.50
N VAL A 587 28.10 -21.77 -0.80
CA VAL A 587 27.35 -21.93 -2.06
C VAL A 587 25.83 -21.88 -1.88
N LEU A 588 25.35 -21.28 -0.78
CA LEU A 588 23.94 -20.96 -0.51
C LEU A 588 22.97 -22.15 -0.68
N ASN A 589 22.96 -23.07 0.29
CA ASN A 589 22.16 -24.30 0.30
C ASN A 589 22.17 -25.08 -1.03
N TYR A 590 23.34 -25.56 -1.49
CA TYR A 590 23.42 -26.42 -2.67
C TYR A 590 22.91 -27.84 -2.37
N PHE A 591 21.61 -28.03 -2.59
CA PHE A 591 20.90 -29.26 -2.30
C PHE A 591 20.45 -29.95 -3.58
N THR A 592 20.73 -31.25 -3.66
CA THR A 592 20.24 -32.11 -4.76
C THR A 592 18.82 -32.61 -4.52
N THR A 593 18.35 -32.56 -3.27
CA THR A 593 16.96 -32.84 -2.92
C THR A 593 16.15 -31.54 -3.00
N ILE A 594 15.17 -31.52 -3.90
CA ILE A 594 14.28 -30.37 -4.12
C ILE A 594 13.39 -30.12 -2.91
N ASP A 595 13.26 -28.85 -2.50
CA ASP A 595 12.38 -28.45 -1.39
C ASP A 595 10.91 -28.33 -1.82
N ASN A 596 10.29 -29.48 -2.06
CA ASN A 596 8.90 -29.57 -2.55
C ASN A 596 7.90 -29.97 -1.46
N SER A 597 8.16 -29.58 -0.22
CA SER A 597 7.45 -29.91 1.03
C SER A 597 7.82 -31.26 1.67
N GLY A 598 7.92 -31.23 3.01
CA GLY A 598 8.18 -32.39 3.85
C GLY A 598 9.57 -32.39 4.46
N SER A 599 9.76 -33.22 5.49
CA SER A 599 11.05 -33.33 6.18
C SER A 599 11.81 -34.55 5.67
N ILE A 600 12.37 -34.45 4.47
CA ILE A 600 13.05 -35.55 3.77
C ILE A 600 14.57 -35.36 3.63
N CYS A 601 15.07 -34.21 4.04
CA CYS A 601 16.48 -33.86 3.97
C CYS A 601 17.22 -34.21 5.27
N GLY A 602 18.55 -34.10 5.18
CA GLY A 602 19.51 -34.44 6.21
C GLY A 602 19.74 -35.93 6.41
N PRO A 603 20.70 -36.29 7.29
CA PRO A 603 21.21 -37.65 7.38
C PRO A 603 20.16 -38.72 7.71
N LEU A 604 19.14 -38.33 8.47
CA LEU A 604 18.04 -39.21 8.89
C LEU A 604 16.77 -39.04 8.04
N ALA A 605 16.81 -38.21 6.99
CA ALA A 605 15.67 -37.86 6.15
C ALA A 605 14.44 -37.45 6.97
N ASN A 606 14.66 -36.50 7.90
CA ASN A 606 13.67 -36.04 8.86
C ASN A 606 13.76 -34.52 9.13
N GLN A 607 14.48 -33.79 8.28
CA GLN A 607 14.60 -32.33 8.34
C GLN A 607 14.03 -31.72 7.06
N GLY A 608 13.54 -30.48 7.15
CA GLY A 608 13.15 -29.71 5.95
C GLY A 608 14.32 -29.58 4.99
N CYS A 609 14.01 -29.61 3.70
CA CYS A 609 15.00 -29.28 2.69
C CYS A 609 15.27 -27.78 2.69
N ARG A 610 16.37 -27.40 2.04
CA ARG A 610 16.82 -26.02 1.87
C ARG A 610 17.38 -25.92 0.45
N GLY A 611 17.45 -24.72 -0.11
CA GLY A 611 17.90 -24.54 -1.50
C GLY A 611 16.74 -24.52 -2.48
N ALA A 612 16.92 -25.09 -3.67
CA ALA A 612 15.95 -24.98 -4.76
C ALA A 612 14.59 -25.65 -4.47
N ASP A 613 13.50 -24.92 -4.71
CA ASP A 613 12.10 -25.40 -4.59
C ASP A 613 11.66 -26.21 -5.83
N THR A 614 12.38 -26.04 -6.94
CA THR A 614 12.11 -26.72 -8.21
C THR A 614 13.38 -27.26 -8.87
N ALA A 615 13.21 -28.25 -9.77
CA ALA A 615 14.33 -28.76 -10.57
C ALA A 615 14.93 -27.72 -11.53
N GLU A 616 14.16 -26.69 -11.88
CA GLU A 616 14.63 -25.57 -12.69
C GLU A 616 15.58 -24.67 -11.89
N GLU A 617 15.17 -24.23 -10.70
CA GLU A 617 16.02 -23.47 -9.77
C GLU A 617 17.30 -24.23 -9.44
N PHE A 618 17.22 -25.54 -9.17
CA PHE A 618 18.41 -26.36 -8.94
C PHE A 618 19.38 -26.28 -10.14
N THR A 619 18.84 -26.35 -11.35
CA THR A 619 19.65 -26.23 -12.58
C THR A 619 20.27 -24.83 -12.70
N ARG A 620 19.52 -23.78 -12.34
CA ARG A 620 19.98 -22.38 -12.34
C ARG A 620 21.14 -22.19 -11.35
N GLN A 621 20.92 -22.58 -10.09
CA GLN A 621 21.89 -22.53 -9.00
C GLN A 621 23.17 -23.28 -9.37
N ARG A 622 23.02 -24.52 -9.82
CA ARG A 622 24.12 -25.39 -10.26
C ARG A 622 24.96 -24.77 -11.36
N ASN A 623 24.33 -24.15 -12.36
CA ASN A 623 25.07 -23.52 -13.46
C ASN A 623 25.88 -22.31 -12.99
N LYS A 624 25.30 -21.46 -12.12
CA LYS A 624 26.01 -20.31 -11.55
C LYS A 624 27.19 -20.73 -10.68
N ILE A 625 27.02 -21.71 -9.78
CA ILE A 625 28.11 -22.23 -8.93
C ILE A 625 29.21 -22.89 -9.76
N ILE A 626 28.85 -23.69 -10.78
CA ILE A 626 29.83 -24.28 -11.71
C ILE A 626 30.60 -23.18 -12.44
N ALA A 627 29.92 -22.12 -12.90
CA ALA A 627 30.58 -21.00 -13.57
C ALA A 627 31.58 -20.29 -12.63
N ALA A 628 31.17 -20.00 -11.39
CA ALA A 628 32.02 -19.39 -10.36
C ALA A 628 33.27 -20.24 -10.07
N ILE A 629 33.09 -21.51 -9.71
CA ILE A 629 34.21 -22.42 -9.41
C ILE A 629 35.11 -22.62 -10.64
N SER A 630 34.53 -22.73 -11.84
CA SER A 630 35.30 -22.91 -13.08
C SER A 630 36.12 -21.70 -13.46
N THR A 631 35.64 -20.49 -13.14
CA THR A 631 36.35 -19.24 -13.44
C THR A 631 37.39 -18.92 -12.36
N MET A 632 37.08 -19.21 -11.10
CA MET A 632 38.03 -19.16 -9.99
C MET A 632 39.22 -20.11 -10.22
N ASP A 633 38.94 -21.32 -10.73
CA ASP A 633 39.94 -22.32 -11.10
C ASP A 633 40.94 -22.65 -9.97
N ALA A 634 40.51 -22.60 -8.71
CA ALA A 634 41.35 -22.92 -7.57
C ALA A 634 41.69 -24.43 -7.48
N GLU A 635 42.85 -24.75 -6.90
CA GLU A 635 43.34 -26.14 -6.77
C GLU A 635 42.69 -26.91 -5.62
N VAL A 636 42.32 -26.23 -4.54
CA VAL A 636 41.60 -26.79 -3.39
C VAL A 636 40.47 -25.83 -3.03
N ILE A 637 39.26 -26.32 -2.87
CA ILE A 637 38.09 -25.49 -2.55
C ILE A 637 37.35 -26.11 -1.37
N GLY A 638 37.25 -25.36 -0.29
CA GLY A 638 36.35 -25.62 0.82
C GLY A 638 34.96 -25.10 0.50
N LEU A 639 33.95 -25.94 0.70
CA LEU A 639 32.56 -25.63 0.41
C LEU A 639 31.76 -25.66 1.70
N MET A 640 31.00 -24.60 1.97
CA MET A 640 29.95 -24.58 2.98
C MET A 640 28.61 -24.78 2.29
N GLU A 641 27.55 -24.98 3.08
CA GLU A 641 26.18 -25.04 2.53
C GLU A 641 25.93 -26.21 1.53
N ILE A 642 26.64 -27.32 1.66
CA ILE A 642 26.41 -28.54 0.87
C ILE A 642 25.41 -29.45 1.57
N GLU A 643 24.46 -30.03 0.84
CA GLU A 643 23.52 -31.00 1.42
C GLU A 643 24.23 -32.23 2.04
N ASN A 644 23.87 -32.52 3.28
CA ASN A 644 24.34 -33.65 4.07
C ASN A 644 23.45 -34.87 3.85
N ASN A 645 23.66 -35.55 2.73
CA ASN A 645 22.96 -36.79 2.40
C ASN A 645 23.87 -38.02 2.53
N ALA A 646 23.25 -39.20 2.67
CA ALA A 646 23.92 -40.45 3.02
C ALA A 646 25.00 -40.93 2.04
N THR A 647 25.08 -40.34 0.84
CA THR A 647 25.90 -40.83 -0.27
C THR A 647 26.74 -39.74 -0.93
N ASP A 648 26.89 -38.56 -0.31
CA ASP A 648 27.63 -37.42 -0.86
C ASP A 648 27.08 -36.92 -2.22
N ASN A 649 25.80 -37.18 -2.53
CA ASN A 649 25.22 -36.91 -3.85
C ASN A 649 25.40 -35.46 -4.30
N ALA A 650 25.33 -34.49 -3.38
CA ALA A 650 25.42 -33.08 -3.73
C ALA A 650 26.83 -32.70 -4.22
N VAL A 651 27.86 -33.04 -3.45
CA VAL A 651 29.25 -32.80 -3.90
C VAL A 651 29.62 -33.65 -5.12
N ILE A 652 29.10 -34.89 -5.22
CA ILE A 652 29.29 -35.75 -6.41
C ILE A 652 28.67 -35.10 -7.65
N ASP A 653 27.45 -34.59 -7.55
CA ASP A 653 26.77 -33.92 -8.66
C ASP A 653 27.52 -32.65 -9.11
N LEU A 654 27.96 -31.85 -8.15
CA LEU A 654 28.75 -30.64 -8.41
C LEU A 654 30.06 -30.97 -9.14
N VAL A 655 30.83 -31.94 -8.63
CA VAL A 655 32.07 -32.42 -9.28
C VAL A 655 31.82 -33.01 -10.65
N ALA A 656 30.71 -33.73 -10.84
CA ALA A 656 30.34 -34.25 -12.16
C ALA A 656 30.04 -33.10 -13.14
N GLY A 657 29.40 -32.02 -12.67
CA GLY A 657 29.15 -30.81 -13.45
C GLY A 657 30.43 -30.07 -13.84
N LEU A 658 31.30 -29.83 -12.87
CA LEU A 658 32.62 -29.24 -13.09
C LEU A 658 33.43 -30.06 -14.10
N ASN A 659 33.48 -31.39 -13.94
CA ASN A 659 34.19 -32.26 -14.86
C ASN A 659 33.54 -32.34 -16.26
N ALA A 660 32.23 -32.13 -16.38
CA ALA A 660 31.59 -31.99 -17.68
C ALA A 660 32.00 -30.69 -18.39
N PHE A 661 32.22 -29.61 -17.62
CA PHE A 661 32.61 -28.29 -18.11
C PHE A 661 34.12 -28.16 -18.37
N ASN A 662 34.96 -28.45 -17.37
CA ASN A 662 36.41 -28.31 -17.39
C ASN A 662 37.15 -29.53 -17.94
N GLY A 663 36.46 -30.64 -18.20
CA GLY A 663 37.04 -31.90 -18.65
C GLY A 663 37.07 -32.97 -17.56
N ALA A 664 36.92 -34.24 -17.99
CA ALA A 664 36.80 -35.35 -17.06
C ALA A 664 38.05 -35.54 -16.21
N GLY A 665 37.87 -35.59 -14.88
CA GLY A 665 38.93 -35.80 -13.91
C GLY A 665 39.72 -34.54 -13.55
N THR A 666 39.22 -33.36 -13.90
CA THR A 666 39.80 -32.07 -13.48
C THR A 666 39.63 -31.85 -11.98
N TYR A 667 38.45 -32.13 -11.43
CA TYR A 667 38.16 -32.07 -9.99
C TYR A 667 37.81 -33.45 -9.44
N ASP A 668 38.19 -33.68 -8.19
CA ASP A 668 37.77 -34.79 -7.33
C ASP A 668 37.34 -34.24 -5.96
N TYR A 669 36.74 -35.06 -5.10
CA TYR A 669 36.22 -34.63 -3.79
C TYR A 669 36.74 -35.49 -2.63
N ILE A 670 36.70 -34.93 -1.43
CA ILE A 670 36.95 -35.68 -0.21
C ILE A 670 35.68 -36.43 0.18
N ASN A 671 35.72 -37.75 -0.01
CA ASN A 671 34.62 -38.65 0.34
C ASN A 671 34.53 -38.80 1.87
N THR A 672 33.59 -38.07 2.45
CA THR A 672 33.34 -37.99 3.90
C THR A 672 32.14 -38.84 4.31
N GLY A 673 31.18 -39.04 3.39
CA GLY A 673 29.85 -39.49 3.75
C GLY A 673 29.14 -38.46 4.65
N VAL A 674 28.29 -38.95 5.54
CA VAL A 674 27.60 -38.10 6.51
C VAL A 674 28.57 -37.61 7.58
N ILE A 675 28.55 -36.29 7.83
CA ILE A 675 29.21 -35.69 8.99
C ILE A 675 28.20 -34.85 9.77
N GLY A 676 28.12 -35.05 11.08
CA GLY A 676 27.16 -34.35 11.95
C GLY A 676 25.71 -34.73 11.70
N THR A 677 24.78 -33.91 12.22
CA THR A 677 23.35 -34.22 12.21
C THR A 677 22.48 -33.30 11.38
N ASP A 678 22.94 -32.11 11.01
CA ASP A 678 22.13 -31.14 10.25
C ASP A 678 22.02 -31.51 8.77
N ALA A 679 21.00 -30.99 8.09
CA ALA A 679 20.80 -31.12 6.65
C ALA A 679 21.90 -30.47 5.78
N ILE A 680 22.66 -29.54 6.34
CA ILE A 680 23.86 -28.94 5.73
C ILE A 680 25.12 -29.62 6.28
N LYS A 681 26.15 -29.73 5.46
CA LYS A 681 27.54 -30.01 5.87
C LYS A 681 28.54 -29.16 5.10
N VAL A 682 29.79 -29.19 5.55
CA VAL A 682 30.94 -28.72 4.78
C VAL A 682 31.46 -29.83 3.86
N ALA A 683 32.13 -29.45 2.78
CA ALA A 683 32.81 -30.38 1.87
C ALA A 683 34.13 -29.78 1.34
N MET A 684 34.93 -30.60 0.67
CA MET A 684 36.13 -30.15 -0.04
C MET A 684 36.22 -30.81 -1.42
N ILE A 685 36.56 -30.01 -2.41
CA ILE A 685 36.95 -30.48 -3.75
C ILE A 685 38.37 -30.02 -4.07
N TYR A 686 39.05 -30.75 -4.95
CA TYR A 686 40.43 -30.46 -5.30
C TYR A 686 40.77 -30.93 -6.71
N LYS A 687 41.86 -30.39 -7.28
CA LYS A 687 42.41 -30.83 -8.56
C LYS A 687 43.47 -31.92 -8.33
N PRO A 688 43.19 -33.21 -8.65
CA PRO A 688 44.15 -34.30 -8.42
C PRO A 688 45.42 -34.19 -9.28
N ALA A 689 45.41 -33.37 -10.33
CA ALA A 689 46.61 -33.08 -11.13
C ALA A 689 47.56 -32.06 -10.47
N ALA A 690 47.08 -31.29 -9.51
CA ALA A 690 47.83 -30.18 -8.90
C ALA A 690 48.30 -30.47 -7.47
N VAL A 691 47.55 -31.26 -6.71
CA VAL A 691 47.87 -31.63 -5.31
C VAL A 691 47.67 -33.12 -5.06
N ASN A 692 48.47 -33.69 -4.16
CA ASN A 692 48.31 -35.06 -3.68
C ASN A 692 47.61 -35.06 -2.31
N LEU A 693 46.70 -36.02 -2.06
CA LEU A 693 46.19 -36.25 -0.72
C LEU A 693 47.24 -36.94 0.17
N VAL A 694 47.38 -36.48 1.41
CA VAL A 694 48.21 -37.12 2.44
C VAL A 694 47.38 -37.34 3.70
N GLY A 695 47.48 -38.54 4.28
CA GLY A 695 46.67 -38.92 5.42
C GLY A 695 45.20 -39.18 5.06
N SER A 696 44.38 -39.48 6.07
CA SER A 696 42.93 -39.53 5.94
C SER A 696 42.35 -38.16 6.30
N HIS A 697 41.15 -37.85 5.78
CA HIS A 697 40.41 -36.70 6.28
C HIS A 697 40.07 -36.91 7.77
N ALA A 698 39.90 -35.82 8.49
CA ALA A 698 39.54 -35.82 9.89
C ALA A 698 38.32 -34.90 10.11
N ILE A 699 37.51 -35.22 11.12
CA ILE A 699 36.29 -34.49 11.47
C ILE A 699 36.40 -34.03 12.92
N LEU A 700 36.09 -32.77 13.18
CA LEU A 700 35.90 -32.24 14.53
C LEU A 700 34.41 -32.11 14.82
N ASP A 701 33.96 -32.84 15.83
CA ASP A 701 32.61 -32.81 16.38
C ASP A 701 32.65 -33.01 17.90
N THR A 702 31.48 -33.08 18.54
CA THR A 702 31.36 -33.25 20.00
C THR A 702 31.97 -34.56 20.51
N SER A 703 32.15 -35.57 19.64
CA SER A 703 32.78 -36.84 20.01
C SER A 703 34.30 -36.75 20.09
N VAL A 704 34.90 -35.77 19.41
CA VAL A 704 36.34 -35.47 19.43
C VAL A 704 36.65 -34.45 20.51
N ASP A 705 35.93 -33.34 20.56
CA ASP A 705 36.05 -32.33 21.61
C ASP A 705 34.66 -31.89 22.11
N PRO A 706 34.34 -32.06 23.40
CA PRO A 706 33.02 -31.74 23.93
C PRO A 706 32.66 -30.23 23.89
N ARG A 707 33.63 -29.34 23.64
CA ARG A 707 33.38 -27.90 23.40
C ARG A 707 32.77 -27.65 22.02
N PHE A 708 33.07 -28.50 21.03
CA PHE A 708 32.54 -28.35 19.67
C PHE A 708 31.14 -28.97 19.58
N LEU A 709 30.10 -28.19 19.91
CA LEU A 709 28.71 -28.65 19.90
C LEU A 709 28.17 -28.80 18.47
N ASP A 710 28.15 -30.03 17.94
CA ASP A 710 27.78 -30.34 16.54
C ASP A 710 26.26 -30.41 16.29
N ASN A 711 25.46 -30.26 17.34
CA ASN A 711 24.03 -29.96 17.26
C ASN A 711 23.74 -28.48 16.98
N PHE A 712 24.76 -27.62 17.03
CA PHE A 712 24.69 -26.21 16.64
C PHE A 712 25.62 -25.92 15.46
N ASN A 713 26.92 -26.17 15.63
CA ASN A 713 27.94 -25.97 14.61
C ASN A 713 27.93 -27.12 13.60
N ARG A 714 28.28 -26.87 12.34
CA ARG A 714 28.59 -27.97 11.43
C ARG A 714 29.96 -28.54 11.79
N PRO A 715 30.15 -29.87 11.82
CA PRO A 715 31.46 -30.44 12.07
C PRO A 715 32.52 -29.88 11.13
N ALA A 716 33.70 -29.54 11.67
CA ALA A 716 34.80 -29.09 10.84
C ALA A 716 35.42 -30.28 10.09
N LEU A 717 35.83 -30.07 8.85
CA LEU A 717 36.48 -31.08 8.00
C LEU A 717 37.93 -30.66 7.76
N ALA A 718 38.89 -31.53 8.05
CA ALA A 718 40.30 -31.30 7.72
C ALA A 718 40.84 -32.33 6.73
N GLN A 719 41.64 -31.88 5.76
CA GLN A 719 42.40 -32.74 4.85
C GLN A 719 43.78 -32.12 4.60
N SER A 720 44.81 -32.98 4.60
CA SER A 720 46.16 -32.56 4.22
C SER A 720 46.44 -32.83 2.75
N PHE A 721 47.06 -31.85 2.12
CA PHE A 721 47.48 -31.86 0.74
C PHE A 721 48.99 -31.71 0.67
N GLN A 722 49.60 -32.29 -0.34
CA GLN A 722 51.00 -32.11 -0.67
C GLN A 722 51.13 -31.45 -2.03
N ASP A 723 51.94 -30.40 -2.09
CA ASP A 723 52.43 -29.86 -3.35
C ASP A 723 53.38 -30.88 -4.00
N PRO A 724 53.00 -31.53 -5.12
CA PRO A 724 53.80 -32.59 -5.75
C PRO A 724 55.13 -32.07 -6.30
N ARG A 725 55.20 -30.74 -6.46
CA ARG A 725 56.43 -30.02 -6.66
C ARG A 725 57.21 -30.10 -5.34
N SER A 726 57.12 -29.11 -4.47
CA SER A 726 58.08 -28.95 -3.36
C SER A 726 58.14 -30.11 -2.36
N GLY A 727 57.08 -30.92 -2.28
CA GLY A 727 56.90 -31.98 -1.29
C GLY A 727 56.38 -31.46 0.06
N ASN A 728 56.17 -30.14 0.20
CA ASN A 728 55.57 -29.54 1.38
C ASN A 728 54.12 -30.01 1.54
N ILE A 729 53.74 -30.24 2.79
CA ILE A 729 52.41 -30.68 3.18
C ILE A 729 51.74 -29.52 3.91
N PHE A 730 50.48 -29.27 3.59
CA PHE A 730 49.63 -28.30 4.27
C PHE A 730 48.27 -28.92 4.58
N THR A 731 47.64 -28.51 5.67
CA THR A 731 46.31 -28.95 6.09
C THR A 731 45.31 -27.82 5.90
N VAL A 732 44.21 -28.10 5.22
CA VAL A 732 43.07 -27.19 5.10
C VAL A 732 41.97 -27.71 6.01
N ALA A 733 41.39 -26.83 6.83
CA ALA A 733 40.26 -27.11 7.70
C ALA A 733 39.08 -26.21 7.31
N VAL A 734 37.99 -26.81 6.83
CA VAL A 734 36.76 -26.11 6.40
C VAL A 734 35.76 -26.11 7.54
N ASN A 735 35.19 -24.94 7.81
CA ASN A 735 34.30 -24.69 8.94
C ASN A 735 32.99 -24.05 8.49
N HIS A 736 31.92 -24.34 9.22
CA HIS A 736 30.66 -23.63 9.12
C HIS A 736 30.03 -23.55 10.51
N LEU A 737 30.36 -22.49 11.24
CA LEU A 737 29.91 -22.31 12.62
C LEU A 737 28.46 -21.81 12.68
N LYS A 738 27.86 -21.90 13.86
CA LYS A 738 26.44 -21.59 14.06
C LYS A 738 26.10 -20.13 13.70
N SER A 739 25.05 -19.94 12.91
CA SER A 739 24.55 -18.61 12.52
C SER A 739 24.12 -17.70 13.68
N LYS A 740 24.36 -16.39 13.51
CA LYS A 740 24.06 -15.32 14.49
C LYS A 740 22.56 -15.07 14.71
N GLY A 741 21.71 -15.42 13.73
CA GLY A 741 20.28 -15.14 13.75
C GLY A 741 19.41 -16.19 14.47
N SER A 742 19.99 -17.30 14.91
CA SER A 742 19.26 -18.38 15.59
C SER A 742 19.71 -18.54 17.03
N ALA A 743 18.77 -18.70 17.96
CA ALA A 743 19.09 -18.84 19.38
C ALA A 743 19.85 -20.13 19.71
N CYS A 744 20.81 -20.02 20.63
CA CYS A 744 21.44 -21.14 21.33
C CYS A 744 20.92 -21.23 22.77
N THR A 745 20.96 -22.43 23.34
CA THR A 745 20.57 -22.62 24.74
C THR A 745 21.61 -21.96 25.65
N ASP A 746 21.16 -21.09 26.56
CA ASP A 746 21.99 -20.36 27.53
C ASP A 746 23.06 -19.42 26.91
N ASP A 747 22.94 -19.08 25.62
CA ASP A 747 23.86 -18.21 24.88
C ASP A 747 23.08 -17.25 23.94
N PRO A 748 22.30 -16.31 24.52
CA PRO A 748 21.46 -15.37 23.78
C PRO A 748 22.26 -14.19 23.21
N ASP A 749 21.67 -13.48 22.25
CA ASP A 749 22.14 -12.16 21.84
C ASP A 749 22.13 -11.16 23.01
N LEU A 750 23.27 -10.50 23.24
CA LEU A 750 23.47 -9.52 24.29
C LEU A 750 23.22 -8.08 23.83
N GLY A 751 22.97 -7.87 22.53
CA GLY A 751 22.82 -6.53 21.94
C GLY A 751 24.15 -5.79 21.81
N ASP A 752 25.27 -6.51 21.83
CA ASP A 752 26.65 -6.00 21.74
C ASP A 752 27.22 -6.06 20.31
N GLY A 753 26.40 -6.54 19.35
CA GLY A 753 26.75 -6.73 17.94
C GLY A 753 27.22 -8.15 17.60
N ALA A 754 27.60 -8.97 18.59
CA ALA A 754 28.06 -10.34 18.33
C ALA A 754 26.91 -11.28 17.93
N GLY A 755 25.66 -10.94 18.26
CA GLY A 755 24.49 -11.76 17.93
C GLY A 755 24.38 -13.02 18.78
N ASN A 756 23.45 -13.92 18.43
CA ASN A 756 23.26 -15.17 19.21
C ASN A 756 24.46 -16.12 19.06
N CYS A 757 24.54 -17.09 19.98
CA CYS A 757 25.48 -18.21 19.89
C CYS A 757 26.97 -17.81 19.94
N ASN A 758 27.31 -16.64 20.49
CA ASN A 758 28.68 -16.14 20.50
C ASN A 758 29.63 -17.04 21.33
N LEU A 759 29.20 -17.48 22.52
CA LEU A 759 29.99 -18.39 23.34
C LEU A 759 30.13 -19.77 22.69
N THR A 760 29.06 -20.25 22.06
CA THR A 760 29.01 -21.54 21.33
C THR A 760 29.98 -21.55 20.15
N ARG A 761 30.09 -20.42 19.43
CA ARG A 761 31.09 -20.24 18.37
C ARG A 761 32.50 -20.14 18.95
N THR A 762 32.67 -19.43 20.07
CA THR A 762 33.97 -19.25 20.74
C THR A 762 34.55 -20.57 21.25
N ASP A 763 33.73 -21.42 21.87
CA ASP A 763 34.16 -22.73 22.34
C ASP A 763 34.52 -23.67 21.18
N ALA A 764 33.80 -23.59 20.06
CA ALA A 764 34.12 -24.31 18.83
C ALA A 764 35.45 -23.85 18.20
N ALA A 765 35.72 -22.54 18.21
CA ALA A 765 36.98 -21.94 17.76
C ALA A 765 38.18 -22.46 18.56
N LYS A 766 38.07 -22.52 19.89
CA LYS A 766 39.12 -23.08 20.77
C LYS A 766 39.35 -24.57 20.50
N ALA A 767 38.27 -25.34 20.39
CA ALA A 767 38.36 -26.76 20.04
C ALA A 767 39.05 -26.97 18.67
N LEU A 768 38.81 -26.08 17.71
CA LEU A 768 39.38 -26.16 16.36
C LEU A 768 40.91 -26.00 16.37
N VAL A 769 41.44 -24.98 17.04
CA VAL A 769 42.89 -24.75 17.09
C VAL A 769 43.60 -25.84 17.89
N ASP A 770 43.03 -26.28 19.02
CA ASP A 770 43.55 -27.41 19.81
C ASP A 770 43.60 -28.70 18.99
N TRP A 771 42.53 -28.99 18.26
CA TRP A 771 42.44 -30.19 17.42
C TRP A 771 43.45 -30.17 16.27
N LEU A 772 43.69 -29.02 15.63
CA LEU A 772 44.66 -28.89 14.55
C LEU A 772 46.11 -28.98 15.03
N ALA A 773 46.39 -28.63 16.28
CA ALA A 773 47.72 -28.78 16.89
C ALA A 773 48.12 -30.27 17.07
N ASP A 774 47.14 -31.17 17.18
CA ASP A 774 47.35 -32.60 17.38
C ASP A 774 47.55 -33.42 16.08
N ASP A 775 47.73 -32.77 14.92
CA ASP A 775 47.88 -33.39 13.59
C ASP A 775 46.77 -34.41 13.28
N PRO A 776 45.50 -33.96 13.18
CA PRO A 776 44.34 -34.86 13.18
C PRO A 776 44.25 -35.74 11.93
N THR A 777 44.92 -35.36 10.84
CA THR A 777 45.02 -36.14 9.60
C THR A 777 46.17 -37.16 9.62
N GLY A 778 47.07 -37.05 10.61
CA GLY A 778 48.29 -37.87 10.73
C GLY A 778 49.30 -37.63 9.60
N ALA A 779 49.25 -36.46 8.95
CA ALA A 779 50.06 -36.15 7.79
C ALA A 779 51.42 -35.51 8.16
N GLY A 780 51.60 -35.12 9.43
CA GLY A 780 52.81 -34.46 9.93
C GLY A 780 53.01 -33.07 9.35
N SER A 781 51.92 -32.37 9.01
CA SER A 781 51.99 -30.98 8.53
C SER A 781 52.03 -30.02 9.72
N GLU A 782 52.91 -29.03 9.66
CA GLU A 782 52.95 -27.90 10.59
C GLU A 782 52.26 -26.65 9.98
N ASN A 783 51.66 -26.77 8.80
CA ASN A 783 51.08 -25.65 8.04
C ASN A 783 49.57 -25.82 7.98
N ASN A 784 48.86 -25.14 8.88
CA ASN A 784 47.40 -25.23 9.00
C ASN A 784 46.75 -23.96 8.45
N LEU A 785 45.74 -24.16 7.61
CA LEU A 785 44.89 -23.11 7.06
C LEU A 785 43.43 -23.42 7.44
N ILE A 786 42.85 -22.56 8.27
CA ILE A 786 41.43 -22.57 8.58
C ILE A 786 40.74 -21.70 7.54
N ILE A 787 39.72 -22.25 6.89
CA ILE A 787 38.82 -21.53 5.99
C ILE A 787 37.37 -21.82 6.35
N GLY A 788 36.47 -20.95 5.90
CA GLY A 788 35.04 -21.20 5.94
C GLY A 788 34.24 -20.07 6.55
N ASP A 789 32.93 -20.28 6.62
CA ASP A 789 31.98 -19.36 7.24
C ASP A 789 32.00 -19.57 8.76
N LEU A 790 32.68 -18.70 9.48
CA LEU A 790 32.75 -18.75 10.93
C LEU A 790 31.57 -18.02 11.60
N ASN A 791 30.65 -17.45 10.82
CA ASN A 791 29.52 -16.68 11.28
C ASN A 791 29.90 -15.64 12.35
N SER A 792 31.12 -15.08 12.25
CA SER A 792 31.68 -14.13 13.21
C SER A 792 32.49 -13.08 12.47
N TYR A 793 32.28 -11.80 12.79
CA TYR A 793 33.05 -10.69 12.23
C TYR A 793 34.43 -10.57 12.91
N ASP A 794 35.36 -9.87 12.26
CA ASP A 794 36.79 -9.75 12.61
C ASP A 794 37.08 -9.60 14.12
N LYS A 795 36.37 -8.70 14.83
CA LYS A 795 36.65 -8.37 16.23
C LYS A 795 35.82 -9.17 17.24
N GLU A 796 35.15 -10.24 16.81
CA GLU A 796 34.33 -11.07 17.70
C GLU A 796 35.14 -12.18 18.38
N ASP A 797 34.70 -12.55 19.58
CA ASP A 797 35.35 -13.55 20.44
C ASP A 797 35.78 -14.86 19.73
N PRO A 798 35.01 -15.44 18.77
CA PRO A 798 35.43 -16.64 18.07
C PRO A 798 36.69 -16.44 17.21
N ILE A 799 36.88 -15.25 16.64
CA ILE A 799 38.06 -14.93 15.84
C ILE A 799 39.25 -14.70 16.76
N ASP A 800 39.08 -13.93 17.84
CA ASP A 800 40.10 -13.75 18.88
C ASP A 800 40.61 -15.08 19.45
N ALA A 801 39.70 -16.03 19.68
CA ALA A 801 40.04 -17.37 20.16
C ALA A 801 40.89 -18.16 19.16
N ILE A 802 40.65 -18.03 17.84
CA ILE A 802 41.49 -18.67 16.84
C ILE A 802 42.86 -17.98 16.78
N LEU A 803 42.89 -16.65 16.80
CA LEU A 803 44.12 -15.86 16.73
C LEU A 803 45.08 -16.17 17.87
N ALA A 804 44.56 -16.37 19.09
CA ALA A 804 45.33 -16.72 20.27
C ALA A 804 45.89 -18.16 20.27
N GLY A 805 45.53 -18.98 19.28
CA GLY A 805 46.05 -20.33 19.11
C GLY A 805 45.68 -21.31 20.24
N PRO A 806 46.24 -22.54 20.18
CA PRO A 806 45.99 -23.62 21.15
C PRO A 806 46.34 -23.31 22.61
N ASP A 807 47.25 -22.38 22.88
CA ASP A 807 47.63 -22.01 24.25
C ASP A 807 46.74 -20.91 24.89
N ASP A 808 45.66 -20.51 24.18
CA ASP A 808 44.72 -19.45 24.55
C ASP A 808 45.42 -18.10 24.87
N THR A 809 46.66 -17.90 24.41
CA THR A 809 47.49 -16.75 24.79
C THR A 809 48.04 -16.04 23.55
N ALA A 810 47.47 -14.89 23.23
CA ALA A 810 47.96 -14.08 22.11
C ALA A 810 49.45 -13.71 22.20
N ALA A 811 50.06 -13.52 21.03
CA ALA A 811 51.46 -13.18 20.79
C ALA A 811 52.47 -14.30 21.15
N THR A 812 52.10 -15.56 20.87
CA THR A 812 52.92 -16.77 21.04
C THR A 812 53.26 -17.42 19.69
N ASP A 813 54.03 -18.50 19.68
CA ASP A 813 54.54 -19.11 18.44
C ASP A 813 53.44 -19.94 17.70
N ASP A 814 52.39 -20.34 18.40
CA ASP A 814 51.26 -21.16 17.92
C ASP A 814 50.03 -20.33 17.47
N ASP A 815 50.12 -19.00 17.56
CA ASP A 815 49.12 -18.07 17.07
C ASP A 815 48.74 -18.29 15.60
N TYR A 816 47.50 -17.94 15.30
CA TYR A 816 47.01 -17.80 13.94
C TYR A 816 47.04 -16.32 13.53
N THR A 817 46.92 -16.10 12.23
CA THR A 817 46.76 -14.75 11.68
C THR A 817 45.60 -14.76 10.74
N ASP A 818 44.73 -13.78 10.89
CA ASP A 818 43.74 -13.47 9.88
C ASP A 818 44.45 -12.93 8.64
N LEU A 819 44.43 -13.74 7.59
CA LEU A 819 45.08 -13.42 6.34
C LEU A 819 44.26 -12.39 5.56
N ILE A 820 42.93 -12.32 5.74
CA ILE A 820 42.11 -11.31 5.06
C ILE A 820 42.51 -9.93 5.57
N PHE A 821 42.44 -9.68 6.89
CA PHE A 821 42.90 -8.43 7.48
C PHE A 821 44.36 -8.10 7.10
N LYS A 822 45.25 -9.10 7.10
CA LYS A 822 46.67 -8.88 6.75
C LYS A 822 46.89 -8.36 5.32
N TYR A 823 46.09 -8.82 4.35
CA TYR A 823 46.28 -8.49 2.93
C TYR A 823 45.34 -7.40 2.41
N GLN A 824 44.14 -7.28 2.99
CA GLN A 824 43.08 -6.36 2.54
C GLN A 824 42.77 -5.24 3.54
N GLY A 825 43.05 -5.44 4.83
CA GLY A 825 42.84 -4.46 5.90
C GLY A 825 41.42 -4.43 6.47
N ASP A 826 41.13 -3.43 7.30
CA ASP A 826 39.90 -3.31 8.11
C ASP A 826 38.59 -3.24 7.30
N PHE A 827 38.65 -2.86 6.03
CA PHE A 827 37.46 -2.65 5.18
C PHE A 827 37.18 -3.81 4.23
N ALA A 828 37.84 -4.95 4.42
CA ALA A 828 37.52 -6.17 3.67
C ALA A 828 36.10 -6.65 3.99
N TYR A 829 35.43 -7.27 3.02
CA TYR A 829 34.10 -7.84 3.22
C TYR A 829 33.88 -9.03 2.30
N SER A 830 33.06 -9.98 2.71
CA SER A 830 32.57 -11.08 1.86
C SER A 830 31.05 -11.17 1.86
N TYR A 831 30.38 -10.34 2.67
CA TYR A 831 28.97 -10.43 2.99
C TYR A 831 28.40 -9.04 3.28
N VAL A 832 27.14 -8.85 2.89
CA VAL A 832 26.35 -7.66 3.21
C VAL A 832 25.11 -8.13 3.96
N PHE A 833 24.83 -7.51 5.10
CA PHE A 833 23.65 -7.80 5.92
C PHE A 833 23.10 -6.52 6.53
N ASP A 834 21.79 -6.31 6.40
CA ASP A 834 21.08 -5.11 6.86
C ASP A 834 21.78 -3.81 6.40
N GLY A 835 22.31 -3.80 5.18
CA GLY A 835 23.00 -2.67 4.55
C GLY A 835 24.43 -2.41 5.02
N GLN A 836 25.01 -3.33 5.81
CA GLN A 836 26.35 -3.19 6.38
C GLN A 836 27.30 -4.28 5.87
N MET A 837 28.55 -3.91 5.64
CA MET A 837 29.59 -4.80 5.10
C MET A 837 30.41 -5.48 6.19
N GLY A 838 30.80 -6.71 5.95
CA GLY A 838 31.89 -7.37 6.68
C GLY A 838 32.21 -8.72 6.06
N TYR A 839 33.15 -9.45 6.64
CA TYR A 839 33.41 -10.83 6.23
C TYR A 839 33.08 -11.78 7.36
N LEU A 840 32.30 -12.81 7.02
CA LEU A 840 32.04 -13.99 7.85
C LEU A 840 32.82 -15.20 7.33
N ASP A 841 33.28 -15.14 6.08
CA ASP A 841 34.14 -16.13 5.44
C ASP A 841 35.60 -15.77 5.74
N HIS A 842 36.30 -16.65 6.44
CA HIS A 842 37.65 -16.40 6.93
C HIS A 842 38.71 -17.20 6.18
N ALA A 843 39.94 -16.69 6.23
CA ALA A 843 41.15 -17.42 5.92
C ALA A 843 42.20 -17.15 7.02
N LEU A 844 42.37 -18.10 7.94
CA LEU A 844 43.23 -17.96 9.11
C LEU A 844 44.38 -18.96 9.02
N GLY A 845 45.61 -18.46 8.96
CA GLY A 845 46.82 -19.28 8.80
C GLY A 845 47.68 -19.27 10.06
N ASN A 846 48.08 -20.45 10.55
CA ASN A 846 49.08 -20.53 11.62
C ASN A 846 50.45 -20.00 11.16
N THR A 847 51.36 -19.75 12.10
CA THR A 847 52.71 -19.21 11.80
C THR A 847 53.43 -19.96 10.68
N GLY A 848 53.34 -21.30 10.63
CA GLY A 848 53.94 -22.12 9.57
C GLY A 848 53.34 -21.85 8.18
N MET A 849 52.01 -21.82 8.10
CA MET A 849 51.29 -21.54 6.85
C MET A 849 51.60 -20.16 6.28
N GLN A 850 51.68 -19.14 7.14
CA GLN A 850 51.89 -17.75 6.71
C GLN A 850 53.14 -17.55 5.87
N ALA A 851 54.19 -18.35 6.08
CA ALA A 851 55.44 -18.27 5.32
C ALA A 851 55.26 -18.61 3.83
N PHE A 852 54.15 -19.25 3.46
CA PHE A 852 53.85 -19.70 2.11
C PHE A 852 52.72 -18.91 1.43
N VAL A 853 52.00 -18.07 2.15
CA VAL A 853 50.93 -17.24 1.58
C VAL A 853 51.54 -16.08 0.80
N THR A 854 51.13 -15.90 -0.45
CA THR A 854 51.58 -14.79 -1.31
C THR A 854 50.56 -13.68 -1.45
N GLY A 855 49.26 -14.00 -1.28
CA GLY A 855 48.17 -13.06 -1.34
C GLY A 855 46.87 -13.69 -0.89
N VAL A 856 45.96 -12.86 -0.39
CA VAL A 856 44.57 -13.20 -0.08
C VAL A 856 43.68 -12.10 -0.59
N ASP A 857 42.58 -12.47 -1.23
CA ASP A 857 41.62 -11.53 -1.79
C ASP A 857 40.24 -12.17 -1.93
N ILE A 858 39.22 -11.34 -2.05
CA ILE A 858 37.81 -11.72 -2.07
C ILE A 858 37.27 -11.34 -3.44
N TRP A 859 36.68 -12.31 -4.15
CA TRP A 859 36.15 -12.04 -5.48
C TRP A 859 34.69 -11.60 -5.38
N HIS A 860 34.42 -10.30 -5.54
CA HIS A 860 33.12 -9.70 -5.29
C HIS A 860 32.11 -9.98 -6.40
N ILE A 861 31.55 -11.20 -6.41
CA ILE A 861 30.56 -11.65 -7.40
C ILE A 861 29.15 -11.83 -6.82
N ASN A 862 28.99 -11.78 -5.51
CA ASN A 862 27.80 -12.21 -4.80
C ASN A 862 27.26 -11.14 -3.86
N ALA A 863 28.09 -10.67 -2.93
CA ALA A 863 27.62 -9.83 -1.83
C ALA A 863 26.98 -8.54 -2.35
N ASP A 864 27.54 -7.96 -3.42
CA ASP A 864 27.15 -6.69 -4.05
C ASP A 864 26.02 -6.80 -5.09
N GLU A 865 25.53 -8.00 -5.39
CA GLU A 865 24.51 -8.22 -6.41
C GLU A 865 23.11 -8.36 -5.78
N PRO A 866 22.06 -7.76 -6.38
CA PRO A 866 20.69 -7.96 -5.91
C PRO A 866 20.25 -9.42 -6.10
N ASP A 867 19.49 -9.95 -5.15
CA ASP A 867 18.89 -11.29 -5.20
C ASP A 867 17.89 -11.46 -6.36
N LEU A 868 17.31 -10.37 -6.87
CA LEU A 868 16.46 -10.41 -8.06
C LEU A 868 17.09 -11.16 -9.25
N ILE A 869 18.43 -11.14 -9.37
CA ILE A 869 19.17 -11.82 -10.46
C ILE A 869 19.75 -13.20 -10.11
N ASP A 870 19.42 -13.71 -8.93
CA ASP A 870 19.89 -15.00 -8.43
C ASP A 870 19.23 -16.19 -9.14
N TYR A 871 19.34 -17.38 -8.56
CA TYR A 871 18.74 -18.59 -9.12
C TYR A 871 17.27 -18.79 -8.75
N ASP A 872 16.84 -18.20 -7.64
CA ASP A 872 15.56 -18.45 -6.98
C ASP A 872 14.42 -17.78 -7.78
N MET A 873 13.26 -18.43 -7.80
CA MET A 873 12.07 -17.93 -8.50
C MET A 873 10.95 -17.54 -7.52
N THR A 874 11.20 -17.58 -6.21
CA THR A 874 10.28 -17.05 -5.21
C THR A 874 10.25 -15.53 -5.29
N TYR A 875 9.10 -14.94 -4.94
CA TYR A 875 8.86 -13.50 -4.97
C TYR A 875 9.07 -12.80 -6.33
N LYS A 876 9.09 -13.57 -7.42
CA LYS A 876 9.25 -13.07 -8.79
C LYS A 876 8.03 -13.42 -9.63
N LYS A 877 7.67 -12.52 -10.57
CA LYS A 877 6.72 -12.81 -11.66
C LYS A 877 7.51 -13.15 -12.93
N ASP A 878 6.82 -13.68 -13.94
CA ASP A 878 7.43 -14.13 -15.21
C ASP A 878 8.48 -13.16 -15.80
N ALA A 879 8.27 -11.84 -15.74
CA ALA A 879 9.23 -10.86 -16.26
C ALA A 879 10.50 -10.74 -15.39
N GLN A 880 10.35 -10.78 -14.07
CA GLN A 880 11.44 -10.78 -13.09
C GLN A 880 12.18 -12.13 -13.10
N ASP A 881 11.47 -13.25 -13.24
CA ASP A 881 12.05 -14.60 -13.34
C ASP A 881 13.01 -14.78 -14.53
N LEU A 882 12.86 -13.95 -15.56
CA LEU A 882 13.72 -13.92 -16.74
C LEU A 882 15.04 -13.16 -16.51
N LEU A 883 15.19 -12.45 -15.39
CA LEU A 883 16.41 -11.74 -15.01
C LEU A 883 17.48 -12.68 -14.47
N TYR A 884 17.71 -13.79 -15.17
CA TYR A 884 18.68 -14.82 -14.81
C TYR A 884 19.76 -14.95 -15.89
N ALA A 885 21.01 -15.08 -15.46
CA ALA A 885 22.13 -15.48 -16.31
C ALA A 885 22.92 -16.64 -15.69
N PRO A 886 23.34 -17.66 -16.48
CA PRO A 886 24.16 -18.77 -16.02
C PRO A 886 25.64 -18.36 -15.90
N ASP A 887 25.91 -17.26 -15.20
CA ASP A 887 27.22 -16.68 -14.95
C ASP A 887 27.56 -16.72 -13.44
N PRO A 888 28.77 -16.33 -13.01
CA PRO A 888 29.16 -16.40 -11.60
C PRO A 888 28.38 -15.45 -10.67
N PHE A 889 27.78 -14.38 -11.20
CA PHE A 889 27.25 -13.29 -10.39
C PHE A 889 25.98 -13.73 -9.65
N ARG A 890 25.90 -13.41 -8.35
CA ARG A 890 24.82 -13.84 -7.46
C ARG A 890 24.58 -15.36 -7.52
N SER A 891 25.68 -16.11 -7.50
CA SER A 891 25.68 -17.57 -7.33
C SER A 891 25.45 -17.99 -5.86
N SER A 892 25.73 -17.07 -4.94
CA SER A 892 25.48 -17.13 -3.49
C SER A 892 25.26 -15.69 -3.00
N ASP A 893 24.96 -15.56 -1.73
CA ASP A 893 25.01 -14.35 -0.91
C ASP A 893 26.39 -14.06 -0.31
N HIS A 894 27.34 -15.01 -0.36
CA HIS A 894 28.71 -14.86 0.13
C HIS A 894 29.72 -14.79 -1.02
N ASP A 895 30.65 -13.85 -0.97
CA ASP A 895 31.78 -13.80 -1.89
C ASP A 895 32.84 -14.85 -1.53
N PRO A 896 33.43 -15.55 -2.53
CA PRO A 896 34.50 -16.50 -2.25
C PRO A 896 35.81 -15.82 -1.86
N VAL A 897 36.46 -16.37 -0.83
CA VAL A 897 37.81 -15.97 -0.38
C VAL A 897 38.85 -16.85 -1.05
N ILE A 898 39.89 -16.24 -1.64
CA ILE A 898 40.96 -16.95 -2.36
C ILE A 898 42.31 -16.70 -1.69
N VAL A 899 43.03 -17.76 -1.38
CA VAL A 899 44.36 -17.75 -0.77
C VAL A 899 45.37 -18.35 -1.75
N ALA A 900 46.35 -17.55 -2.16
CA ALA A 900 47.44 -18.04 -3.01
C ALA A 900 48.63 -18.50 -2.17
N LEU A 901 49.14 -19.70 -2.50
CA LEU A 901 50.25 -20.35 -1.82
C LEU A 901 51.44 -20.55 -2.77
N VAL A 902 52.65 -20.34 -2.26
CA VAL A 902 53.91 -20.68 -2.94
C VAL A 902 54.82 -21.48 -2.02
N PHE A 903 55.21 -22.67 -2.47
CA PHE A 903 56.17 -23.50 -1.74
C PHE A 903 57.54 -23.47 -2.46
N PRO A 904 58.59 -22.93 -1.82
CA PRO A 904 59.91 -22.84 -2.43
C PRO A 904 60.54 -24.22 -2.64
N TYR A 905 61.17 -24.41 -3.78
CA TYR A 905 61.94 -25.60 -4.13
C TYR A 905 63.44 -25.33 -4.02
N PHE A 906 64.16 -26.16 -3.26
CA PHE A 906 65.63 -26.10 -3.23
C PHE A 906 66.24 -27.10 -4.22
N TYR A 907 66.83 -26.62 -5.32
CA TYR A 907 67.72 -27.43 -6.14
C TYR A 907 69.07 -27.61 -5.42
N TYR A 908 69.30 -28.79 -4.83
CA TYR A 908 70.65 -29.20 -4.47
C TYR A 908 71.40 -29.62 -5.73
N PHE A 909 72.18 -28.72 -6.33
CA PHE A 909 73.22 -29.12 -7.27
C PHE A 909 74.35 -29.78 -6.48
N PRO A 910 74.65 -31.08 -6.69
CA PRO A 910 75.85 -31.65 -6.11
C PRO A 910 77.05 -30.97 -6.74
N ILE A 911 77.85 -30.26 -5.93
CA ILE A 911 79.18 -29.81 -6.35
C ILE A 911 80.02 -31.08 -6.55
N ILE A 912 80.14 -31.53 -7.80
CA ILE A 912 81.15 -32.52 -8.16
C ILE A 912 82.50 -31.79 -8.12
N SER A 913 83.25 -31.95 -7.04
CA SER A 913 84.67 -31.59 -7.04
C SER A 913 85.41 -32.56 -7.96
N LYS A 914 86.18 -32.01 -8.90
CA LYS A 914 86.95 -32.69 -9.96
C LYS A 914 87.64 -33.99 -9.57
#